data_AF-A0AAP0NSX0-F1
#
_entry.id   AF-A0AAP0NSX0-F1
#
_cell.length_a   1.000
_cell.length_b   1.000
_cell.length_c   1.000
_cell.angle_alpha   90.00
_cell.angle_beta   90.00
_cell.angle_gamma   90.00
#
_symmetry.space_group_name_H-M   'P 1'
#
loop_
_entity.id
_entity.type
_entity.pdbx_description
1 polymer ?
#
loop_
_entity_poly.entity_id
_entity_poly.type
_entity_poly.pdbx_seq_one_letter_code
_entity_poly.pdbx_strand_id
1 'polypeptide(L)'
;MYITRHVLFNEDEFPYSTLFTSISMPPVSNGSSLVTLPVPQFTSHESCIPPVPSTTFGFPSSSAPGRSSASLPISQSSPQSDLNLSSDVSLNKTVSHIPPVPSITKSNNVVNNESETPQNVHPMVTRAEDGISKKKVFVATTSVSEDIPQSVDLALKDPKWRQAMENEYQALIKNGTWSLVPAHSSQNVVDNKWIFTVKKNSDGSINRYKARLVARGFKQLPGIDFDETFSPVVKASTIRIILSIAVQFGWSIRQLDIHNAFLNGSLIEDVYTNQPKGFLDNSVPTYVCKLHKALYGLRQAPRAWFDRLRSTILSWGFVNSKVDNSLFIFHSSSAVLYILVYVDDIIVTGSHPDQIQQFVSRLNDSFALKDIGDLNLFLGMEARRDTTGLFLTQTAYIKQLLQKGGMLQAKAVDTPALVGKPLFSDISPPFSNATLYRSLLGGLQYLVHTIPDIAFIVNRLSQYQSYPTQIHWQALKRVLRYLKDWAAFPHDRRSVSRFAVFFGSNLISWQSKKQHVVARSSTESEYRALAQISAEITRIQSLLSELQFSLPTAPVVWCDNISAQALAHNPVYHARTKHIELDIHYVRDKVLAGQLSIRHVPSSDQIADGFTKALAASRFSFLRSKFGVVALPLRLRGDVRVNH
;
A
#
# COMPACT_ATOMS: atom_id res chain seq x y z
N MET A 1 0.63 21.88 -37.26
CA MET A 1 0.69 20.59 -36.52
C MET A 1 -0.17 19.61 -37.28
N TYR A 2 0.38 18.48 -37.74
CA TYR A 2 -0.34 17.50 -38.56
C TYR A 2 -0.19 16.10 -37.96
N ILE A 3 -1.27 15.31 -38.05
CA ILE A 3 -1.32 13.90 -37.65
C ILE A 3 -2.09 13.18 -38.75
N THR A 4 -1.53 12.12 -39.32
CA THR A 4 -2.22 11.22 -40.26
C THR A 4 -2.18 9.79 -39.72
N ARG A 5 -3.01 8.90 -40.26
CA ARG A 5 -3.33 7.60 -39.61
C ARG A 5 -2.89 6.36 -40.38
N HIS A 6 -2.20 6.52 -41.50
CA HIS A 6 -1.94 5.44 -42.45
C HIS A 6 -0.48 5.44 -42.90
N VAL A 7 0.26 4.43 -42.40
CA VAL A 7 1.44 3.89 -43.07
C VAL A 7 1.01 2.57 -43.68
N LEU A 8 1.22 2.42 -44.99
CA LEU A 8 1.24 1.11 -45.65
C LEU A 8 2.69 0.62 -45.57
N PHE A 9 2.92 -0.48 -44.89
CA PHE A 9 4.17 -1.24 -45.05
C PHE A 9 4.06 -2.06 -46.34
N ASN A 10 5.10 -2.00 -47.16
CA ASN A 10 5.22 -2.79 -48.38
C ASN A 10 6.62 -3.45 -48.38
N GLU A 11 6.79 -4.41 -47.47
CA GLU A 11 8.03 -5.13 -47.19
C GLU A 11 7.79 -6.63 -47.42
N ASP A 12 8.06 -7.11 -48.64
CA ASP A 12 7.91 -8.53 -49.01
C ASP A 12 9.13 -9.40 -48.65
N GLU A 13 10.18 -8.82 -48.04
CA GLU A 13 11.32 -9.55 -47.46
C GLU A 13 11.61 -9.10 -46.03
N PHE A 14 11.76 -10.06 -45.10
CA PHE A 14 12.11 -9.81 -43.70
C PHE A 14 13.25 -10.77 -43.25
N PRO A 15 14.46 -10.27 -42.91
CA PRO A 15 15.67 -11.08 -43.00
C PRO A 15 16.05 -11.82 -41.69
N TYR A 16 15.35 -12.91 -41.33
CA TYR A 16 15.79 -13.82 -40.25
C TYR A 16 15.56 -15.33 -40.49
N SER A 17 15.46 -15.77 -41.74
CA SER A 17 15.33 -17.20 -42.11
C SER A 17 16.58 -18.06 -41.82
N THR A 18 17.74 -17.45 -41.52
CA THR A 18 19.04 -18.14 -41.42
C THR A 18 19.55 -18.36 -39.99
N LEU A 19 18.91 -17.80 -38.94
CA LEU A 19 19.41 -17.86 -37.56
C LEU A 19 19.20 -19.22 -36.84
N PHE A 20 18.41 -20.13 -37.39
CA PHE A 20 18.06 -21.41 -36.74
C PHE A 20 18.41 -22.64 -37.58
N THR A 21 19.67 -22.73 -38.00
CA THR A 21 20.23 -24.00 -38.49
C THR A 21 20.62 -24.88 -37.30
N SER A 22 20.33 -26.17 -37.35
CA SER A 22 20.41 -27.10 -36.22
C SER A 22 21.83 -27.32 -35.67
N ILE A 23 21.99 -27.21 -34.34
CA ILE A 23 23.17 -27.70 -33.60
C ILE A 23 22.70 -28.80 -32.65
N SER A 24 23.25 -30.00 -32.79
CA SER A 24 23.01 -31.11 -31.86
C SER A 24 23.84 -30.92 -30.58
N MET A 25 23.23 -31.14 -29.41
CA MET A 25 23.96 -31.12 -28.14
C MET A 25 24.49 -32.52 -27.77
N PRO A 26 25.75 -32.63 -27.29
CA PRO A 26 26.26 -33.85 -26.68
C PRO A 26 25.68 -34.04 -25.26
N PRO A 27 25.70 -35.26 -24.71
CA PRO A 27 25.22 -35.51 -23.35
C PRO A 27 26.17 -34.93 -22.30
N VAL A 28 25.64 -34.13 -21.38
CA VAL A 28 26.38 -33.63 -20.20
C VAL A 28 26.09 -34.54 -19.00
N SER A 29 27.14 -34.97 -18.32
CA SER A 29 27.09 -35.91 -17.19
C SER A 29 26.49 -35.31 -15.91
N ASN A 30 25.70 -36.11 -15.19
CA ASN A 30 25.25 -35.79 -13.82
C ASN A 30 26.46 -35.55 -12.89
N GLY A 31 26.43 -34.50 -12.07
CA GLY A 31 27.61 -34.14 -11.27
C GLY A 31 27.47 -32.98 -10.28
N SER A 32 26.41 -32.91 -9.47
CA SER A 32 26.44 -32.15 -8.20
C SER A 32 25.24 -32.46 -7.30
N SER A 33 25.50 -32.74 -6.02
CA SER A 33 24.47 -33.04 -5.01
C SER A 33 23.88 -31.75 -4.44
N LEU A 34 22.87 -31.20 -5.11
CA LEU A 34 22.09 -30.09 -4.58
C LEU A 34 21.24 -30.54 -3.38
N VAL A 35 21.48 -29.95 -2.20
CA VAL A 35 20.59 -30.09 -1.05
C VAL A 35 19.28 -29.37 -1.39
N THR A 36 18.28 -30.15 -1.79
CA THR A 36 16.92 -29.63 -1.97
C THR A 36 16.35 -29.36 -0.58
N LEU A 37 16.04 -28.09 -0.28
CA LEU A 37 15.31 -27.76 0.95
C LEU A 37 13.98 -28.55 0.96
N PRO A 38 13.55 -29.14 2.09
CA PRO A 38 12.34 -29.95 2.12
C PRO A 38 11.14 -29.20 1.55
N VAL A 39 10.52 -29.76 0.50
CA VAL A 39 9.32 -29.19 -0.12
C VAL A 39 8.23 -29.11 0.96
N PRO A 40 7.62 -27.93 1.19
CA PRO A 40 6.62 -27.78 2.24
C PRO A 40 5.43 -28.73 2.04
N GLN A 41 5.36 -29.77 2.88
CA GLN A 41 4.15 -30.58 3.01
C GLN A 41 3.10 -29.75 3.76
N PHE A 42 2.25 -29.06 3.00
CA PHE A 42 1.08 -28.39 3.53
C PHE A 42 0.08 -29.44 4.02
N THR A 43 0.20 -29.85 5.28
CA THR A 43 -0.76 -30.75 5.94
C THR A 43 -2.11 -30.05 6.05
N SER A 44 -3.00 -30.33 5.10
CA SER A 44 -4.40 -29.99 5.20
C SER A 44 -5.03 -30.76 6.37
N HIS A 45 -5.30 -30.06 7.47
CA HIS A 45 -6.28 -30.56 8.43
C HIS A 45 -7.65 -30.59 7.73
N GLU A 46 -8.03 -31.77 7.25
CA GLU A 46 -9.32 -31.99 6.61
C GLU A 46 -10.44 -31.89 7.64
N SER A 47 -11.09 -30.74 7.68
CA SER A 47 -12.43 -30.61 8.27
C SER A 47 -13.40 -31.43 7.42
N CYS A 48 -13.59 -32.69 7.82
CA CYS A 48 -14.29 -33.73 7.06
C CYS A 48 -15.62 -33.26 6.43
N ILE A 49 -15.77 -33.50 5.13
CA ILE A 49 -17.03 -33.39 4.40
C ILE A 49 -17.52 -34.84 4.14
N PRO A 50 -18.72 -35.24 4.61
CA PRO A 50 -19.20 -36.59 4.39
C PRO A 50 -19.56 -36.83 2.90
N PRO A 51 -19.29 -38.01 2.34
CA PRO A 51 -19.62 -38.33 0.96
C PRO A 51 -21.15 -38.48 0.77
N VAL A 52 -21.67 -37.91 -0.32
CA VAL A 52 -23.06 -38.10 -0.75
C VAL A 52 -23.13 -39.29 -1.72
N PRO A 53 -24.13 -40.20 -1.65
CA PRO A 53 -24.10 -41.46 -2.40
C PRO A 53 -24.18 -41.29 -3.92
N SER A 54 -23.47 -42.16 -4.65
CA SER A 54 -23.52 -42.24 -6.11
C SER A 54 -24.76 -43.01 -6.59
N THR A 55 -25.81 -42.31 -7.00
CA THR A 55 -26.96 -42.92 -7.69
C THR A 55 -26.64 -43.23 -9.14
N THR A 56 -26.36 -44.49 -9.43
CA THR A 56 -26.13 -44.99 -10.79
C THR A 56 -27.45 -45.11 -11.54
N PHE A 57 -27.60 -44.43 -12.67
CA PHE A 57 -28.67 -44.71 -13.64
C PHE A 57 -28.07 -44.83 -15.05
N GLY A 58 -28.37 -45.94 -15.72
CA GLY A 58 -27.75 -46.31 -16.99
C GLY A 58 -28.43 -45.69 -18.22
N PHE A 59 -27.67 -45.58 -19.31
CA PHE A 59 -28.19 -45.24 -20.63
C PHE A 59 -28.86 -46.45 -21.30
N PRO A 60 -30.07 -46.28 -21.86
CA PRO A 60 -30.55 -47.07 -22.99
C PRO A 60 -30.31 -46.32 -24.32
N SER A 61 -29.79 -47.02 -25.32
CA SER A 61 -29.53 -46.50 -26.66
C SER A 61 -30.57 -46.98 -27.69
N SER A 62 -31.12 -46.09 -28.53
CA SER A 62 -31.73 -46.51 -29.81
C SER A 62 -31.93 -45.37 -30.82
N SER A 63 -31.44 -45.58 -32.05
CA SER A 63 -31.99 -45.17 -33.36
C SER A 63 -32.76 -43.84 -33.55
N ALA A 64 -32.30 -43.04 -34.51
CA ALA A 64 -33.11 -42.03 -35.21
C ALA A 64 -34.01 -42.66 -36.31
N PRO A 65 -35.12 -41.99 -36.65
CA PRO A 65 -35.31 -41.39 -37.99
C PRO A 65 -35.65 -39.89 -37.86
N GLY A 66 -35.95 -39.08 -38.88
CA GLY A 66 -36.06 -39.22 -40.35
C GLY A 66 -36.52 -37.87 -40.95
N ARG A 67 -36.35 -37.60 -42.25
CA ARG A 67 -36.63 -36.29 -42.86
C ARG A 67 -38.08 -36.13 -43.37
N SER A 68 -38.68 -34.95 -43.21
CA SER A 68 -39.65 -34.37 -44.18
C SER A 68 -39.83 -32.84 -44.00
N SER A 69 -40.36 -32.18 -45.03
CA SER A 69 -40.28 -30.73 -45.31
C SER A 69 -41.62 -29.96 -45.25
N ALA A 70 -41.57 -28.64 -45.52
CA ALA A 70 -42.70 -27.69 -45.76
C ALA A 70 -43.41 -27.10 -44.51
N SER A 71 -43.95 -25.87 -44.49
CA SER A 71 -44.00 -24.77 -45.50
C SER A 71 -44.22 -23.38 -44.84
N LEU A 72 -44.00 -22.30 -45.62
CA LEU A 72 -44.26 -20.88 -45.26
C LEU A 72 -45.77 -20.51 -45.31
N PRO A 73 -46.20 -19.35 -44.78
CA PRO A 73 -46.22 -18.12 -45.60
C PRO A 73 -45.68 -16.85 -44.91
N ILE A 74 -45.61 -15.75 -45.66
CA ILE A 74 -45.00 -14.45 -45.34
C ILE A 74 -46.09 -13.38 -45.11
N SER A 75 -45.79 -12.31 -44.37
CA SER A 75 -46.44 -11.01 -44.55
C SER A 75 -45.46 -9.87 -44.26
N GLN A 76 -45.48 -8.84 -45.12
CA GLN A 76 -44.62 -7.64 -45.04
C GLN A 76 -45.49 -6.40 -44.85
N SER A 77 -44.98 -5.38 -44.15
CA SER A 77 -45.30 -3.98 -44.49
C SER A 77 -44.29 -3.00 -43.90
N SER A 78 -43.73 -2.18 -44.79
CA SER A 78 -43.01 -0.94 -44.49
C SER A 78 -43.43 0.09 -45.53
N PRO A 79 -43.47 1.38 -45.19
CA PRO A 79 -43.26 2.42 -46.20
C PRO A 79 -42.05 3.32 -45.89
N GLN A 80 -41.29 3.66 -46.93
CA GLN A 80 -40.62 4.96 -47.07
C GLN A 80 -41.70 5.99 -47.49
N SER A 81 -41.52 7.32 -47.56
CA SER A 81 -40.65 8.10 -48.47
C SER A 81 -41.13 9.57 -48.45
N ASP A 82 -40.36 10.64 -48.70
CA ASP A 82 -38.92 10.91 -48.65
C ASP A 82 -38.70 12.45 -48.83
N LEU A 83 -37.49 12.94 -49.14
CA LEU A 83 -37.12 14.29 -49.65
C LEU A 83 -37.14 15.49 -48.65
N ASN A 84 -36.02 16.18 -48.37
CA ASN A 84 -35.18 17.13 -49.18
C ASN A 84 -35.85 18.50 -49.40
N LEU A 85 -35.32 19.66 -48.94
CA LEU A 85 -34.11 20.33 -49.43
C LEU A 85 -33.64 21.54 -48.54
N SER A 86 -32.40 22.04 -48.80
CA SER A 86 -31.80 23.40 -48.72
C SER A 86 -32.63 24.67 -48.35
N SER A 87 -32.09 25.82 -47.88
CA SER A 87 -30.72 26.28 -47.48
C SER A 87 -30.68 27.76 -46.97
N ASP A 88 -29.75 28.07 -46.04
CA ASP A 88 -29.02 29.36 -45.82
C ASP A 88 -29.69 30.73 -45.44
N VAL A 89 -28.81 31.64 -44.97
CA VAL A 89 -28.87 33.15 -44.91
C VAL A 89 -29.33 33.89 -43.62
N SER A 90 -28.32 34.23 -42.79
CA SER A 90 -27.99 35.55 -42.18
C SER A 90 -28.90 36.38 -41.24
N LEU A 91 -28.43 36.51 -39.97
CA LEU A 91 -28.11 37.76 -39.23
C LEU A 91 -28.93 39.07 -39.41
N ASN A 92 -29.65 39.54 -38.37
CA ASN A 92 -29.25 40.69 -37.52
C ASN A 92 -30.23 41.09 -36.37
N LYS A 93 -29.78 42.08 -35.57
CA LYS A 93 -30.32 42.83 -34.39
C LYS A 93 -31.82 43.29 -34.51
N THR A 94 -32.56 43.78 -33.48
CA THR A 94 -32.15 44.58 -32.28
C THR A 94 -33.26 44.70 -31.18
N VAL A 95 -32.89 44.65 -29.88
CA VAL A 95 -33.30 45.54 -28.75
C VAL A 95 -34.78 45.73 -28.27
N SER A 96 -35.01 45.44 -26.96
CA SER A 96 -35.72 46.25 -25.91
C SER A 96 -37.02 45.81 -25.18
N HIS A 97 -37.07 46.28 -23.91
CA HIS A 97 -38.19 46.63 -23.00
C HIS A 97 -38.90 45.61 -22.09
N ILE A 98 -39.33 46.17 -20.94
CA ILE A 98 -39.90 45.54 -19.72
C ILE A 98 -41.15 46.35 -19.31
N PRO A 99 -42.30 45.71 -19.00
CA PRO A 99 -43.40 46.30 -18.24
C PRO A 99 -43.55 45.73 -16.80
N PRO A 100 -44.33 46.36 -15.90
CA PRO A 100 -43.94 46.42 -14.47
C PRO A 100 -44.93 45.81 -13.44
N VAL A 101 -44.56 45.95 -12.15
CA VAL A 101 -45.29 45.50 -10.95
C VAL A 101 -46.30 46.54 -10.45
N PRO A 102 -47.49 46.13 -9.94
CA PRO A 102 -48.34 46.94 -9.07
C PRO A 102 -48.30 46.48 -7.60
N SER A 103 -48.31 47.43 -6.66
CA SER A 103 -48.35 47.19 -5.20
C SER A 103 -49.27 48.21 -4.51
N ILE A 104 -50.29 47.76 -3.75
CA ILE A 104 -51.12 48.60 -2.85
C ILE A 104 -51.37 47.85 -1.53
N THR A 105 -51.56 48.57 -0.42
CA THR A 105 -51.42 48.08 0.97
C THR A 105 -52.63 48.34 1.89
N LYS A 106 -52.85 47.43 2.86
CA LYS A 106 -53.63 47.57 4.12
C LYS A 106 -55.18 47.66 3.94
N SER A 107 -56.04 47.39 4.93
CA SER A 107 -55.87 47.29 6.40
C SER A 107 -56.93 46.39 7.11
N ASN A 108 -56.66 46.03 8.37
CA ASN A 108 -57.61 45.75 9.48
C ASN A 108 -58.42 44.43 9.57
N ASN A 109 -58.00 43.58 10.52
CA ASN A 109 -58.73 42.88 11.61
C ASN A 109 -60.23 42.51 11.48
N VAL A 110 -60.59 41.24 11.81
CA VAL A 110 -61.36 40.83 13.02
C VAL A 110 -61.57 39.29 13.10
N VAL A 111 -60.98 38.66 14.13
CA VAL A 111 -61.50 37.62 15.09
C VAL A 111 -62.81 36.88 14.67
N ASN A 112 -62.95 35.54 14.60
CA ASN A 112 -62.74 34.52 15.67
C ASN A 112 -62.90 33.01 15.21
N ASN A 113 -62.65 32.05 16.14
CA ASN A 113 -63.02 30.61 16.19
C ASN A 113 -62.51 29.66 15.07
N GLU A 114 -61.52 28.77 15.30
CA GLU A 114 -61.59 27.40 15.92
C GLU A 114 -61.76 26.26 14.88
N SER A 115 -61.14 25.08 14.99
CA SER A 115 -60.85 24.29 16.21
C SER A 115 -59.45 23.62 16.26
N GLU A 116 -58.93 23.51 17.49
CA GLU A 116 -58.08 22.45 18.09
C GLU A 116 -56.77 21.93 17.47
N THR A 117 -55.73 21.86 18.32
CA THR A 117 -54.61 20.91 18.24
C THR A 117 -54.32 20.35 19.65
N PRO A 118 -53.86 19.09 19.80
CA PRO A 118 -53.71 18.46 21.11
C PRO A 118 -52.49 18.97 21.89
N GLN A 119 -52.71 19.46 23.11
CA GLN A 119 -51.64 19.80 24.05
C GLN A 119 -51.04 18.55 24.70
N ASN A 120 -49.75 18.62 25.04
CA ASN A 120 -49.01 17.54 25.71
C ASN A 120 -48.60 18.00 27.13
N VAL A 121 -49.05 17.30 28.16
CA VAL A 121 -49.15 17.81 29.55
C VAL A 121 -48.06 17.25 30.47
N HIS A 122 -46.81 17.20 29.99
CA HIS A 122 -45.65 16.77 30.80
C HIS A 122 -44.61 17.89 30.96
N PRO A 123 -44.43 18.45 32.17
CA PRO A 123 -43.40 19.45 32.44
C PRO A 123 -42.02 18.79 32.53
N MET A 124 -41.24 18.88 31.45
CA MET A 124 -39.88 18.33 31.39
C MET A 124 -38.87 19.31 32.01
N VAL A 125 -38.86 19.43 33.34
CA VAL A 125 -37.88 20.25 34.07
C VAL A 125 -36.46 19.77 33.78
N THR A 126 -35.63 20.66 33.26
CA THR A 126 -34.24 20.37 32.91
C THR A 126 -33.31 20.63 34.10
N ARG A 127 -32.13 19.97 34.11
CA ARG A 127 -31.08 20.22 35.11
C ARG A 127 -30.51 21.66 35.12
N ALA A 128 -30.91 22.50 34.15
CA ALA A 128 -30.56 23.92 34.13
C ALA A 128 -31.56 24.78 34.93
N GLU A 129 -32.84 24.38 34.97
CA GLU A 129 -33.90 25.05 35.73
C GLU A 129 -33.83 24.70 37.22
N ASP A 130 -33.44 23.46 37.55
CA ASP A 130 -33.23 22.96 38.93
C ASP A 130 -31.92 23.47 39.58
N GLY A 131 -31.29 24.51 39.01
CA GLY A 131 -30.13 25.20 39.60
C GLY A 131 -28.82 24.41 39.71
N ILE A 132 -28.75 23.13 39.27
CA ILE A 132 -27.60 22.23 39.49
C ILE A 132 -26.41 22.56 38.56
N SER A 133 -25.80 23.74 38.75
CA SER A 133 -24.58 24.18 38.08
C SER A 133 -23.35 23.52 38.71
N LYS A 134 -22.99 22.32 38.23
CA LYS A 134 -21.73 21.68 38.62
C LYS A 134 -20.55 22.45 38.04
N LYS A 135 -19.97 23.36 38.85
CA LYS A 135 -18.77 24.16 38.49
C LYS A 135 -17.73 23.26 37.82
N LYS A 136 -17.43 23.54 36.54
CA LYS A 136 -16.31 22.93 35.84
C LYS A 136 -15.02 23.45 36.48
N VAL A 137 -14.48 22.69 37.42
CA VAL A 137 -13.09 22.86 37.85
C VAL A 137 -12.22 22.53 36.66
N PHE A 138 -11.88 23.56 35.88
CA PHE A 138 -10.76 23.47 34.96
C PHE A 138 -9.50 23.34 35.80
N VAL A 139 -9.15 22.09 36.14
CA VAL A 139 -7.76 21.74 36.37
C VAL A 139 -7.07 22.00 35.05
N ALA A 140 -6.52 23.21 34.93
CA ALA A 140 -5.57 23.55 33.90
C ALA A 140 -4.34 22.67 34.16
N THR A 141 -4.42 21.43 33.65
CA THR A 141 -3.25 20.56 33.56
C THR A 141 -2.28 21.35 32.71
N THR A 142 -1.24 21.87 33.33
CA THR A 142 -0.20 22.62 32.64
C THR A 142 0.50 21.61 31.75
N SER A 143 0.00 21.48 30.52
CA SER A 143 0.72 20.82 29.45
C SER A 143 1.95 21.67 29.22
N VAL A 144 3.02 21.33 29.94
CA VAL A 144 4.34 21.93 29.79
C VAL A 144 4.61 21.95 28.29
N SER A 145 4.76 23.14 27.72
CA SER A 145 5.20 23.23 26.34
C SER A 145 6.59 22.61 26.31
N GLU A 146 6.68 21.44 25.66
CA GLU A 146 7.96 20.75 25.51
C GLU A 146 8.73 21.55 24.47
N ASP A 147 9.43 22.59 24.95
CA ASP A 147 10.02 23.65 24.15
C ASP A 147 11.19 23.13 23.30
N ILE A 148 10.83 22.49 22.19
CA ILE A 148 11.74 22.18 21.08
C ILE A 148 12.18 23.53 20.48
N PRO A 149 13.48 23.87 20.55
CA PRO A 149 13.96 25.22 20.26
C PRO A 149 13.75 25.56 18.78
N GLN A 150 13.07 26.68 18.53
CA GLN A 150 12.74 27.12 17.17
C GLN A 150 13.92 27.79 16.44
N SER A 151 14.94 28.25 17.18
CA SER A 151 16.23 28.70 16.63
C SER A 151 17.41 27.97 17.27
N VAL A 152 18.51 27.92 16.52
CA VAL A 152 19.82 27.43 16.97
C VAL A 152 20.33 28.22 18.18
N ASP A 153 20.07 29.51 18.22
CA ASP A 153 20.52 30.43 19.28
C ASP A 153 19.77 30.23 20.62
N LEU A 154 18.64 29.52 20.58
CA LEU A 154 17.93 29.03 21.76
C LEU A 154 18.45 27.64 22.15
N ALA A 155 18.68 26.76 21.17
CA ALA A 155 19.24 25.42 21.38
C ALA A 155 20.63 25.44 22.02
N LEU A 156 21.48 26.41 21.65
CA LEU A 156 22.83 26.58 22.21
C LEU A 156 22.82 27.12 23.66
N LYS A 157 21.69 27.72 24.12
CA LYS A 157 21.53 28.23 25.49
C LYS A 157 21.02 27.18 26.46
N ASP A 158 20.28 26.16 26.00
CA ASP A 158 19.93 25.00 26.81
C ASP A 158 21.09 23.98 26.79
N PRO A 159 21.71 23.64 27.93
CA PRO A 159 22.79 22.65 28.00
C PRO A 159 22.44 21.30 27.37
N LYS A 160 21.17 20.87 27.45
CA LYS A 160 20.70 19.57 26.94
C LYS A 160 20.66 19.53 25.42
N TRP A 161 20.19 20.61 24.80
CA TRP A 161 20.17 20.76 23.34
C TRP A 161 21.57 21.03 22.80
N ARG A 162 22.39 21.85 23.48
CA ARG A 162 23.80 22.05 23.15
C ARG A 162 24.58 20.73 23.17
N GLN A 163 24.43 19.90 24.21
CA GLN A 163 25.07 18.59 24.27
C GLN A 163 24.57 17.65 23.16
N ALA A 164 23.28 17.70 22.81
CA ALA A 164 22.74 16.93 21.69
C ALA A 164 23.29 17.37 20.32
N MET A 165 23.60 18.67 20.14
CA MET A 165 24.27 19.19 18.95
C MET A 165 25.75 18.80 18.90
N GLU A 166 26.46 18.92 20.03
CA GLU A 166 27.86 18.50 20.17
C GLU A 166 28.03 17.02 19.80
N ASN A 167 27.19 16.14 20.35
CA ASN A 167 27.24 14.71 20.06
C ASN A 167 27.04 14.37 18.58
N GLU A 168 26.19 15.11 17.86
CA GLU A 168 26.01 14.95 16.41
C GLU A 168 27.20 15.55 15.64
N TYR A 169 27.71 16.71 16.05
CA TYR A 169 28.89 17.34 15.43
C TYR A 169 30.14 16.46 15.55
N GLN A 170 30.43 15.93 16.73
CA GLN A 170 31.55 15.01 16.95
C GLN A 170 31.40 13.70 16.16
N ALA A 171 30.16 13.19 15.97
CA ALA A 171 29.92 12.05 15.08
C ALA A 171 30.19 12.38 13.60
N LEU A 172 29.85 13.59 13.15
CA LEU A 172 30.12 14.06 11.79
C LEU A 172 31.63 14.22 11.53
N ILE A 173 32.36 14.82 12.48
CA ILE A 173 33.82 14.97 12.40
C ILE A 173 34.52 13.60 12.46
N LYS A 174 34.13 12.72 13.40
CA LYS A 174 34.68 11.35 13.51
C LYS A 174 34.52 10.53 12.22
N ASN A 175 33.41 10.70 11.51
CA ASN A 175 33.15 10.00 10.25
C ASN A 175 33.86 10.63 9.03
N GLY A 176 34.63 11.71 9.21
CA GLY A 176 35.29 12.43 8.11
C GLY A 176 34.29 13.06 7.14
N THR A 177 33.14 13.53 7.64
CA THR A 177 31.97 13.86 6.78
C THR A 177 32.27 14.96 5.76
N TRP A 178 33.17 15.90 6.07
CA TRP A 178 33.59 16.97 5.19
C TRP A 178 35.03 17.41 5.44
N SER A 179 35.60 18.14 4.49
CA SER A 179 36.78 19.00 4.69
C SER A 179 36.40 20.47 4.46
N LEU A 180 37.00 21.40 5.22
CA LEU A 180 36.84 22.83 4.97
C LEU A 180 37.67 23.24 3.75
N VAL A 181 37.09 24.01 2.84
CA VAL A 181 37.75 24.55 1.64
C VAL A 181 37.34 26.01 1.40
N PRO A 182 38.15 26.81 0.68
CA PRO A 182 37.73 28.15 0.25
C PRO A 182 36.42 28.13 -0.55
N ALA A 183 35.58 29.12 -0.32
CA ALA A 183 34.35 29.31 -1.11
C ALA A 183 34.69 29.94 -2.47
N HIS A 184 34.17 29.35 -3.55
CA HIS A 184 34.31 29.87 -4.91
C HIS A 184 32.95 30.20 -5.52
N SER A 185 32.89 31.25 -6.34
CA SER A 185 31.65 31.75 -6.96
C SER A 185 30.99 30.79 -7.96
N SER A 186 31.69 29.73 -8.37
CA SER A 186 31.20 28.64 -9.23
C SER A 186 30.55 27.47 -8.46
N GLN A 187 30.65 27.42 -7.12
CA GLN A 187 30.11 26.33 -6.31
C GLN A 187 28.64 26.59 -5.92
N ASN A 188 27.76 25.59 -6.05
CA ASN A 188 26.45 25.66 -5.42
C ASN A 188 26.57 25.29 -3.93
N VAL A 189 26.50 26.29 -3.05
CA VAL A 189 26.63 26.07 -1.59
C VAL A 189 25.25 25.78 -0.99
N VAL A 190 24.99 24.52 -0.67
CA VAL A 190 23.72 24.05 -0.11
C VAL A 190 23.63 24.42 1.37
N ASP A 191 22.54 25.07 1.76
CA ASP A 191 22.26 25.39 3.17
C ASP A 191 22.15 24.12 4.04
N ASN A 192 22.69 24.18 5.25
CA ASN A 192 22.31 23.25 6.32
C ASN A 192 21.16 23.82 7.19
N LYS A 193 20.60 22.96 8.05
CA LYS A 193 19.71 23.33 9.16
C LYS A 193 19.82 22.27 10.26
N TRP A 194 19.85 22.71 11.52
CA TRP A 194 19.62 21.83 12.67
C TRP A 194 18.14 21.45 12.81
N ILE A 195 17.87 20.17 13.05
CA ILE A 195 16.53 19.65 13.41
C ILE A 195 16.61 19.07 14.82
N PHE A 196 15.68 19.50 15.68
CA PHE A 196 15.59 19.09 17.08
C PHE A 196 14.40 18.17 17.30
N THR A 197 14.55 17.13 18.11
CA THR A 197 13.50 16.16 18.42
C THR A 197 13.73 15.54 19.79
N VAL A 198 12.71 15.55 20.65
CA VAL A 198 12.70 14.77 21.89
C VAL A 198 12.27 13.35 21.56
N LYS A 199 13.08 12.35 21.92
CA LYS A 199 12.68 10.95 21.92
C LYS A 199 12.11 10.61 23.30
N LYS A 200 11.00 9.88 23.32
CA LYS A 200 10.32 9.43 24.54
C LYS A 200 10.33 7.92 24.67
N ASN A 201 10.27 7.44 25.90
CA ASN A 201 10.00 6.06 26.27
C ASN A 201 8.50 5.75 26.11
N SER A 202 8.11 4.47 26.25
CA SER A 202 6.73 4.00 26.08
C SER A 202 5.75 4.44 27.19
N ASP A 203 6.28 4.84 28.35
CA ASP A 203 5.58 5.46 29.47
C ASP A 203 5.32 6.97 29.27
N GLY A 204 5.93 7.58 28.25
CA GLY A 204 5.90 9.02 27.97
C GLY A 204 7.06 9.83 28.59
N SER A 205 7.96 9.21 29.36
CA SER A 205 9.15 9.88 29.90
C SER A 205 10.16 10.21 28.80
N ILE A 206 11.05 11.19 29.04
CA ILE A 206 12.07 11.59 28.06
C ILE A 206 13.18 10.52 28.01
N ASN A 207 13.37 9.92 26.84
CA ASN A 207 14.45 8.97 26.56
C ASN A 207 15.76 9.69 26.25
N ARG A 208 15.73 10.64 25.30
CA ARG A 208 16.86 11.51 24.96
C ARG A 208 16.44 12.73 24.15
N TYR A 209 17.24 13.78 24.26
CA TYR A 209 17.26 14.88 23.31
C TYR A 209 18.07 14.45 22.07
N LYS A 210 17.57 14.71 20.86
CA LYS A 210 18.30 14.46 19.60
C LYS A 210 18.29 15.71 18.73
N ALA A 211 19.47 16.26 18.47
CA ALA A 211 19.72 17.13 17.33
C ALA A 211 20.10 16.27 16.11
N ARG A 212 19.91 16.81 14.91
CA ARG A 212 20.48 16.31 13.64
C ARG A 212 20.89 17.49 12.77
N LEU A 213 22.04 17.39 12.09
CA LEU A 213 22.40 18.32 11.02
C LEU A 213 21.83 17.81 9.69
N VAL A 214 21.10 18.67 8.98
CA VAL A 214 20.35 18.30 7.78
C VAL A 214 20.61 19.30 6.66
N ALA A 215 21.10 18.81 5.51
CA ALA A 215 21.26 19.60 4.30
C ALA A 215 19.90 19.89 3.65
N ARG A 216 19.73 21.08 3.05
CA ARG A 216 18.50 21.47 2.35
C ARG A 216 18.53 20.99 0.91
N GLY A 217 18.52 19.67 0.69
CA GLY A 217 18.64 19.07 -0.66
C GLY A 217 17.58 19.52 -1.67
N PHE A 218 16.49 20.16 -1.27
CA PHE A 218 15.59 20.84 -2.21
C PHE A 218 16.28 21.98 -3.01
N LYS A 219 17.37 22.56 -2.48
CA LYS A 219 18.26 23.53 -3.15
C LYS A 219 19.33 22.89 -4.07
N GLN A 220 19.50 21.55 -4.04
CA GLN A 220 20.44 20.89 -4.95
C GLN A 220 19.94 20.96 -6.40
N LEU A 221 20.88 21.14 -7.31
CA LEU A 221 20.72 21.19 -8.76
C LEU A 221 21.03 19.80 -9.37
N PRO A 222 20.10 19.19 -10.15
CA PRO A 222 20.38 17.94 -10.87
C PRO A 222 21.48 18.13 -11.91
N GLY A 223 22.36 17.14 -12.09
CA GLY A 223 23.49 17.21 -13.01
C GLY A 223 24.65 18.09 -12.53
N ILE A 224 24.62 18.52 -11.26
CA ILE A 224 25.70 19.27 -10.59
C ILE A 224 25.94 18.70 -9.19
N ASP A 225 24.93 18.74 -8.32
CA ASP A 225 25.05 18.28 -6.92
C ASP A 225 24.59 16.82 -6.72
N PHE A 226 24.00 16.21 -7.74
CA PHE A 226 23.56 14.81 -7.79
C PHE A 226 23.13 14.44 -9.23
N ASP A 227 23.28 13.16 -9.58
CA ASP A 227 22.68 12.60 -10.81
C ASP A 227 21.44 11.75 -10.50
N GLU A 228 21.60 10.47 -10.14
CA GLU A 228 20.48 9.58 -9.82
C GLU A 228 20.33 9.37 -8.30
N THR A 229 19.09 9.51 -7.82
CA THR A 229 18.74 9.56 -6.38
C THR A 229 17.97 8.34 -5.90
N PHE A 230 17.73 7.37 -6.78
CA PHE A 230 16.95 6.18 -6.47
C PHE A 230 17.69 5.27 -5.49
N SER A 231 17.05 4.95 -4.38
CA SER A 231 17.43 3.85 -3.48
C SER A 231 16.32 2.81 -3.50
N PRO A 232 16.63 1.50 -3.64
CA PRO A 232 15.63 0.47 -3.47
C PRO A 232 15.17 0.39 -2.01
N VAL A 233 13.95 -0.10 -1.83
CA VAL A 233 13.31 -0.33 -0.54
C VAL A 233 12.51 -1.63 -0.62
N VAL A 234 12.66 -2.50 0.39
CA VAL A 234 12.06 -3.84 0.38
C VAL A 234 10.53 -3.82 0.30
N LYS A 235 9.97 -4.69 -0.55
CA LYS A 235 8.52 -4.75 -0.79
C LYS A 235 7.80 -5.49 0.34
N ALA A 236 6.62 -5.01 0.71
CA ALA A 236 5.78 -5.63 1.76
C ALA A 236 5.41 -7.10 1.48
N SER A 237 5.31 -7.51 0.21
CA SER A 237 5.11 -8.90 -0.17
C SER A 237 6.37 -9.75 0.01
N THR A 238 7.56 -9.21 -0.32
CA THR A 238 8.86 -9.86 -0.05
C THR A 238 9.07 -10.08 1.46
N ILE A 239 8.77 -9.07 2.29
CA ILE A 239 8.78 -9.21 3.76
C ILE A 239 7.88 -10.37 4.20
N ARG A 240 6.61 -10.40 3.77
CA ARG A 240 5.68 -11.46 4.18
C ARG A 240 6.06 -12.86 3.68
N ILE A 241 6.69 -12.99 2.51
CA ILE A 241 7.23 -14.26 2.02
C ILE A 241 8.36 -14.77 2.93
N ILE A 242 9.36 -13.93 3.21
CA ILE A 242 10.49 -14.31 4.06
C ILE A 242 10.06 -14.57 5.51
N LEU A 243 9.14 -13.78 6.07
CA LEU A 243 8.57 -14.06 7.39
C LEU A 243 7.76 -15.36 7.41
N SER A 244 7.02 -15.69 6.35
CA SER A 244 6.30 -16.98 6.25
C SER A 244 7.27 -18.17 6.21
N ILE A 245 8.36 -18.07 5.45
CA ILE A 245 9.41 -19.08 5.39
C ILE A 245 10.08 -19.24 6.76
N ALA A 246 10.46 -18.14 7.41
CA ALA A 246 11.10 -18.17 8.72
C ALA A 246 10.18 -18.74 9.82
N VAL A 247 8.87 -18.49 9.78
CA VAL A 247 7.91 -19.16 10.68
C VAL A 247 7.78 -20.65 10.34
N GLN A 248 7.65 -21.02 9.06
CA GLN A 248 7.46 -22.40 8.61
C GLN A 248 8.62 -23.34 8.98
N PHE A 249 9.86 -22.84 8.97
CA PHE A 249 11.06 -23.60 9.35
C PHE A 249 11.55 -23.31 10.78
N GLY A 250 10.79 -22.57 11.60
CA GLY A 250 11.14 -22.27 13.00
C GLY A 250 12.34 -21.35 13.18
N TRP A 251 12.76 -20.62 12.14
CA TRP A 251 13.95 -19.76 12.17
C TRP A 251 13.77 -18.53 13.07
N SER A 252 14.85 -18.15 13.74
CA SER A 252 14.97 -16.88 14.47
C SER A 252 14.93 -15.68 13.51
N ILE A 253 14.34 -14.57 13.95
CA ILE A 253 14.18 -13.35 13.14
C ILE A 253 14.64 -12.16 13.98
N ARG A 254 15.88 -11.70 13.73
CA ARG A 254 16.51 -10.59 14.46
C ARG A 254 16.30 -9.27 13.73
N GLN A 255 16.08 -8.20 14.48
CA GLN A 255 15.94 -6.84 13.98
C GLN A 255 17.15 -5.99 14.39
N LEU A 256 17.67 -5.17 13.48
CA LEU A 256 18.83 -4.31 13.67
C LEU A 256 18.50 -2.87 13.20
N ASP A 257 19.06 -1.86 13.88
CA ASP A 257 18.95 -0.42 13.55
C ASP A 257 20.37 0.13 13.32
N ILE A 258 20.68 0.62 12.11
CA ILE A 258 22.02 1.14 11.80
C ILE A 258 22.16 2.58 12.30
N HIS A 259 23.11 2.81 13.22
CA HIS A 259 23.31 4.14 13.76
C HIS A 259 23.84 5.10 12.70
N ASN A 260 23.08 6.17 12.48
CA ASN A 260 23.42 7.26 11.57
C ASN A 260 23.75 6.80 10.12
N ALA A 261 23.10 5.73 9.64
CA ALA A 261 23.22 5.09 8.33
C ALA A 261 23.79 5.97 7.19
N PHE A 262 23.12 7.08 6.84
CA PHE A 262 23.54 7.97 5.74
C PHE A 262 24.98 8.50 5.86
N LEU A 263 25.48 8.78 7.07
CA LEU A 263 26.85 9.25 7.30
C LEU A 263 27.93 8.20 6.97
N ASN A 264 27.56 6.94 6.78
CA ASN A 264 28.47 5.89 6.32
C ASN A 264 28.62 5.90 4.79
N GLY A 265 27.57 6.34 4.07
CA GLY A 265 27.55 6.44 2.61
C GLY A 265 28.52 7.51 2.10
N SER A 266 29.41 7.14 1.20
CA SER A 266 30.29 8.10 0.51
C SER A 266 29.54 8.80 -0.61
N LEU A 267 29.77 10.10 -0.78
CA LEU A 267 29.34 10.81 -1.98
C LEU A 267 30.33 10.57 -3.13
N ILE A 268 29.84 10.67 -4.36
CA ILE A 268 30.65 10.68 -5.57
C ILE A 268 30.65 12.10 -6.16
N GLU A 269 29.52 12.81 -6.03
CA GLU A 269 29.34 14.16 -6.52
C GLU A 269 29.90 15.22 -5.55
N ASP A 270 30.35 16.34 -6.11
CA ASP A 270 31.06 17.42 -5.41
C ASP A 270 30.08 18.34 -4.68
N VAL A 271 29.51 17.89 -3.56
CA VAL A 271 28.51 18.64 -2.79
C VAL A 271 29.17 19.58 -1.76
N TYR A 272 28.82 20.86 -1.80
CA TYR A 272 29.30 21.89 -0.88
C TYR A 272 28.18 22.34 0.06
N THR A 273 28.48 22.54 1.35
CA THR A 273 27.54 23.16 2.30
C THR A 273 28.17 24.29 3.11
N ASN A 274 27.35 25.23 3.55
CA ASN A 274 27.72 26.16 4.61
C ASN A 274 28.18 25.40 5.88
N GLN A 275 29.08 25.98 6.67
CA GLN A 275 29.46 25.44 7.98
C GLN A 275 28.25 25.36 8.95
N PRO A 276 28.23 24.43 9.93
CA PRO A 276 27.09 24.26 10.82
C PRO A 276 26.93 25.46 11.76
N LYS A 277 25.74 26.07 11.83
CA LYS A 277 25.50 27.19 12.76
C LYS A 277 25.74 26.74 14.22
N GLY A 278 26.54 27.51 14.95
CA GLY A 278 27.02 27.18 16.30
C GLY A 278 28.38 26.47 16.35
N PHE A 279 28.86 25.96 15.21
CA PHE A 279 30.11 25.20 15.08
C PHE A 279 30.91 25.72 13.87
N LEU A 280 31.22 27.02 13.91
CA LEU A 280 32.07 27.69 12.94
C LEU A 280 33.54 27.56 13.36
N ASP A 281 34.43 27.33 12.40
CA ASP A 281 35.86 27.49 12.62
C ASP A 281 36.21 28.98 12.64
N ASN A 282 36.65 29.47 13.80
CA ASN A 282 37.00 30.89 13.99
C ASN A 282 38.25 31.32 13.20
N SER A 283 39.09 30.39 12.73
CA SER A 283 40.25 30.69 11.88
C SER A 283 39.87 30.87 10.41
N VAL A 284 38.82 30.17 9.95
CA VAL A 284 38.36 30.19 8.54
C VAL A 284 36.82 30.33 8.43
N PRO A 285 36.22 31.42 8.96
CA PRO A 285 34.76 31.57 9.04
C PRO A 285 34.07 31.72 7.67
N THR A 286 34.82 31.97 6.60
CA THR A 286 34.34 32.09 5.21
C THR A 286 34.44 30.80 4.40
N TYR A 287 35.05 29.73 4.94
CA TYR A 287 35.21 28.46 4.25
C TYR A 287 33.90 27.65 4.23
N VAL A 288 33.76 26.78 3.24
CA VAL A 288 32.61 25.86 3.09
C VAL A 288 33.04 24.41 3.35
N CYS A 289 32.10 23.59 3.78
CA CYS A 289 32.28 22.16 3.94
C CYS A 289 32.11 21.47 2.58
N LYS A 290 33.19 20.96 1.98
CA LYS A 290 33.11 19.97 0.89
C LYS A 290 32.79 18.61 1.50
N LEU A 291 31.63 18.04 1.17
CA LEU A 291 31.15 16.79 1.75
C LEU A 291 31.83 15.56 1.09
N HIS A 292 32.30 14.64 1.93
CA HIS A 292 32.77 13.31 1.52
C HIS A 292 31.78 12.21 1.89
N LYS A 293 30.92 12.46 2.90
CA LYS A 293 29.85 11.57 3.35
C LYS A 293 28.47 12.22 3.22
N ALA A 294 27.46 11.39 3.00
CA ALA A 294 26.12 11.88 2.73
C ALA A 294 25.40 12.39 3.98
N LEU A 295 25.12 13.70 4.03
CA LEU A 295 24.28 14.29 5.07
C LEU A 295 22.80 13.93 4.89
N TYR A 296 22.08 13.84 6.01
CA TYR A 296 20.62 13.79 5.99
C TYR A 296 20.04 14.96 5.19
N GLY A 297 19.01 14.70 4.40
CA GLY A 297 18.33 15.74 3.61
C GLY A 297 18.96 16.07 2.26
N LEU A 298 20.15 15.55 1.93
CA LEU A 298 20.60 15.44 0.54
C LEU A 298 19.71 14.45 -0.22
N ARG A 299 19.52 14.67 -1.52
CA ARG A 299 18.64 13.83 -2.36
C ARG A 299 19.21 12.43 -2.61
N GLN A 300 20.54 12.31 -2.79
CA GLN A 300 21.19 11.02 -3.05
C GLN A 300 21.59 10.24 -1.78
N ALA A 301 21.41 10.80 -0.57
CA ALA A 301 21.88 10.17 0.67
C ALA A 301 21.37 8.74 0.93
N PRO A 302 20.09 8.39 0.65
CA PRO A 302 19.63 7.01 0.79
C PRO A 302 20.35 6.04 -0.16
N ARG A 303 20.64 6.48 -1.39
CA ARG A 303 21.40 5.70 -2.37
C ARG A 303 22.86 5.52 -1.95
N ALA A 304 23.54 6.61 -1.60
CA ALA A 304 24.95 6.57 -1.16
C ALA A 304 25.16 5.63 0.04
N TRP A 305 24.17 5.57 0.95
CA TRP A 305 24.12 4.56 1.99
C TRP A 305 23.89 3.14 1.45
N PHE A 306 22.82 2.94 0.68
CA PHE A 306 22.47 1.62 0.16
C PHE A 306 23.60 1.00 -0.68
N ASP A 307 24.25 1.76 -1.56
CA ASP A 307 25.34 1.27 -2.40
C ASP A 307 26.59 0.90 -1.57
N ARG A 308 26.87 1.62 -0.47
CA ARG A 308 27.92 1.27 0.50
C ARG A 308 27.59 -0.01 1.29
N LEU A 309 26.36 -0.13 1.78
CA LEU A 309 25.89 -1.32 2.50
C LEU A 309 25.90 -2.55 1.57
N ARG A 310 25.33 -2.41 0.37
CA ARG A 310 25.29 -3.43 -0.69
C ARG A 310 26.68 -3.94 -1.03
N SER A 311 27.63 -3.03 -1.32
CA SER A 311 28.99 -3.42 -1.68
C SER A 311 29.70 -4.19 -0.55
N THR A 312 29.40 -3.85 0.71
CA THR A 312 29.96 -4.51 1.88
C THR A 312 29.32 -5.90 2.12
N ILE A 313 28.00 -6.03 1.99
CA ILE A 313 27.30 -7.31 2.14
C ILE A 313 27.68 -8.29 1.01
N LEU A 314 27.79 -7.80 -0.25
CA LEU A 314 28.21 -8.62 -1.39
C LEU A 314 29.65 -9.17 -1.23
N SER A 315 30.57 -8.41 -0.62
CA SER A 315 31.95 -8.90 -0.40
C SER A 315 32.05 -10.03 0.62
N TRP A 316 30.97 -10.30 1.38
CA TRP A 316 30.86 -11.46 2.28
C TRP A 316 30.22 -12.69 1.63
N GLY A 317 30.06 -12.71 0.30
CA GLY A 317 29.51 -13.85 -0.45
C GLY A 317 27.99 -13.90 -0.53
N PHE A 318 27.28 -12.85 -0.10
CA PHE A 318 25.85 -12.72 -0.37
C PHE A 318 25.60 -12.39 -1.85
N VAL A 319 24.46 -12.83 -2.37
CA VAL A 319 23.90 -12.43 -3.66
C VAL A 319 22.72 -11.50 -3.42
N ASN A 320 22.57 -10.48 -4.25
CA ASN A 320 21.46 -9.52 -4.18
C ASN A 320 20.34 -9.97 -5.14
N SER A 321 19.10 -10.06 -4.65
CA SER A 321 17.94 -10.50 -5.44
C SER A 321 17.68 -9.55 -6.62
N LYS A 322 17.36 -10.13 -7.79
CA LYS A 322 16.97 -9.34 -8.99
C LYS A 322 15.49 -8.98 -8.97
N VAL A 323 14.70 -9.66 -8.14
CA VAL A 323 13.26 -9.42 -7.96
C VAL A 323 12.98 -8.36 -6.91
N ASP A 324 13.82 -8.25 -5.88
CA ASP A 324 13.76 -7.19 -4.86
C ASP A 324 15.17 -6.80 -4.42
N ASN A 325 15.72 -5.72 -4.98
CA ASN A 325 17.09 -5.29 -4.74
C ASN A 325 17.41 -4.97 -3.26
N SER A 326 16.41 -4.90 -2.37
CA SER A 326 16.62 -4.74 -0.93
C SER A 326 16.65 -6.07 -0.14
N LEU A 327 16.60 -7.21 -0.85
CA LEU A 327 16.84 -8.55 -0.31
C LEU A 327 18.25 -9.01 -0.69
N PHE A 328 18.98 -9.49 0.31
CA PHE A 328 20.25 -10.21 0.15
C PHE A 328 20.09 -11.65 0.62
N ILE A 329 20.72 -12.55 -0.11
CA ILE A 329 20.54 -14.00 -0.03
C ILE A 329 21.92 -14.64 0.07
N PHE A 330 22.15 -15.45 1.09
CA PHE A 330 23.36 -16.28 1.22
C PHE A 330 22.95 -17.75 1.29
N HIS A 331 23.51 -18.55 0.40
CA HIS A 331 23.41 -20.01 0.43
C HIS A 331 24.81 -20.60 0.50
N SER A 332 25.00 -21.54 1.42
CA SER A 332 26.15 -22.40 1.55
C SER A 332 25.68 -23.85 1.65
N SER A 333 26.59 -24.83 1.63
CA SER A 333 26.24 -26.25 1.75
C SER A 333 25.57 -26.61 3.09
N SER A 334 25.80 -25.82 4.14
CA SER A 334 25.27 -26.05 5.49
C SER A 334 24.24 -25.02 5.96
N ALA A 335 24.29 -23.78 5.47
CA ALA A 335 23.44 -22.70 5.97
C ALA A 335 22.91 -21.75 4.88
N VAL A 336 21.64 -21.35 5.07
CA VAL A 336 20.92 -20.32 4.32
C VAL A 336 20.61 -19.12 5.24
N LEU A 337 20.82 -17.90 4.74
CA LEU A 337 20.49 -16.63 5.40
C LEU A 337 19.84 -15.64 4.42
N TYR A 338 18.84 -14.91 4.91
CA TYR A 338 18.14 -13.85 4.18
C TYR A 338 18.18 -12.54 4.98
N ILE A 339 18.54 -11.44 4.32
CA ILE A 339 18.57 -10.08 4.90
C ILE A 339 17.61 -9.18 4.12
N LEU A 340 16.71 -8.50 4.84
CA LEU A 340 15.79 -7.51 4.30
C LEU A 340 16.21 -6.12 4.79
N VAL A 341 16.46 -5.20 3.87
CA VAL A 341 16.90 -3.84 4.17
C VAL A 341 15.78 -2.82 3.92
N TYR A 342 15.44 -2.03 4.93
CA TYR A 342 14.63 -0.82 4.80
C TYR A 342 15.41 0.37 5.37
N VAL A 343 16.25 0.98 4.53
CA VAL A 343 17.01 2.19 4.86
C VAL A 343 17.90 1.98 6.11
N ASP A 344 17.50 2.45 7.29
CA ASP A 344 18.21 2.30 8.57
C ASP A 344 17.84 0.97 9.29
N ASP A 345 16.62 0.44 9.08
CA ASP A 345 16.10 -0.79 9.66
C ASP A 345 16.53 -2.03 8.83
N ILE A 346 16.99 -3.10 9.50
CA ILE A 346 17.34 -4.38 8.86
C ILE A 346 16.67 -5.54 9.61
N ILE A 347 16.10 -6.50 8.87
CA ILE A 347 15.74 -7.83 9.39
C ILE A 347 16.75 -8.85 8.85
N VAL A 348 17.22 -9.75 9.71
CA VAL A 348 17.99 -10.94 9.32
C VAL A 348 17.34 -12.21 9.88
N THR A 349 17.24 -13.23 9.04
CA THR A 349 16.75 -14.57 9.40
C THR A 349 17.51 -15.64 8.61
N GLY A 350 17.44 -16.88 9.05
CA GLY A 350 18.18 -17.97 8.43
C GLY A 350 18.15 -19.25 9.25
N SER A 351 18.60 -20.32 8.60
CA SER A 351 18.62 -21.70 9.10
C SER A 351 19.37 -21.94 10.42
N HIS A 352 20.41 -21.15 10.71
CA HIS A 352 21.33 -21.38 11.83
C HIS A 352 21.57 -20.08 12.62
N PRO A 353 21.20 -20.03 13.92
CA PRO A 353 21.38 -18.83 14.76
C PRO A 353 22.83 -18.34 14.84
N ASP A 354 23.81 -19.24 14.85
CA ASP A 354 25.23 -18.87 14.94
C ASP A 354 25.70 -18.06 13.72
N GLN A 355 25.22 -18.42 12.52
CA GLN A 355 25.52 -17.67 11.30
C GLN A 355 24.88 -16.28 11.33
N ILE A 356 23.68 -16.14 11.92
CA ILE A 356 23.04 -14.84 12.13
C ILE A 356 23.88 -14.00 13.09
N GLN A 357 24.34 -14.57 14.22
CA GLN A 357 25.20 -13.87 15.18
C GLN A 357 26.56 -13.47 14.57
N GLN A 358 27.17 -14.33 13.75
CA GLN A 358 28.39 -14.03 12.98
C GLN A 358 28.19 -12.95 11.91
N PHE A 359 26.99 -12.86 11.32
CA PHE A 359 26.63 -11.76 10.43
C PHE A 359 26.44 -10.45 11.22
N VAL A 360 25.71 -10.48 12.33
CA VAL A 360 25.47 -9.30 13.19
C VAL A 360 26.78 -8.71 13.71
N SER A 361 27.75 -9.54 14.12
CA SER A 361 29.08 -9.06 14.52
C SER A 361 29.77 -8.34 13.36
N ARG A 362 29.98 -9.02 12.22
CA ARG A 362 30.65 -8.43 11.04
C ARG A 362 29.98 -7.15 10.54
N LEU A 363 28.65 -7.07 10.66
CA LEU A 363 27.89 -5.87 10.33
C LEU A 363 28.15 -4.74 11.32
N ASN A 364 28.16 -5.02 12.63
CA ASN A 364 28.49 -4.04 13.67
C ASN A 364 29.94 -3.53 13.59
N ASP A 365 30.88 -4.43 13.26
CA ASP A 365 32.30 -4.11 13.07
C ASP A 365 32.52 -3.16 11.86
N SER A 366 31.63 -3.23 10.87
CA SER A 366 31.67 -2.42 9.65
C SER A 366 30.84 -1.14 9.71
N PHE A 367 29.71 -1.18 10.44
CA PHE A 367 28.75 -0.11 10.61
C PHE A 367 28.18 -0.17 12.03
N ALA A 368 28.44 0.86 12.85
CA ALA A 368 27.92 0.90 14.22
C ALA A 368 26.39 0.73 14.21
N LEU A 369 25.89 -0.29 14.90
CA LEU A 369 24.47 -0.64 14.91
C LEU A 369 23.94 -0.84 16.33
N LYS A 370 22.62 -0.95 16.41
CA LYS A 370 21.91 -1.46 17.58
C LYS A 370 21.20 -2.75 17.20
N ASP A 371 21.56 -3.84 17.85
CA ASP A 371 20.73 -5.04 17.88
C ASP A 371 19.47 -4.76 18.71
N ILE A 372 18.30 -5.01 18.15
CA ILE A 372 16.99 -4.84 18.82
C ILE A 372 16.54 -6.17 19.45
N GLY A 373 17.21 -7.28 19.13
CA GLY A 373 16.78 -8.63 19.48
C GLY A 373 15.72 -9.11 18.50
N ASP A 374 14.75 -9.88 19.00
CA ASP A 374 13.69 -10.44 18.17
C ASP A 374 12.82 -9.37 17.50
N LEU A 375 12.28 -9.71 16.34
CA LEU A 375 11.38 -8.87 15.57
C LEU A 375 10.11 -8.51 16.37
N ASN A 376 10.07 -7.27 16.88
CA ASN A 376 8.97 -6.73 17.68
C ASN A 376 8.24 -5.55 17.01
N LEU A 377 8.97 -4.64 16.34
CA LEU A 377 8.39 -3.45 15.72
C LEU A 377 9.22 -3.01 14.50
N PHE A 378 8.82 -3.45 13.31
CA PHE A 378 9.49 -3.10 12.05
C PHE A 378 8.54 -2.29 11.18
N LEU A 379 8.98 -1.11 10.73
CA LEU A 379 8.19 -0.18 9.89
C LEU A 379 6.81 0.15 10.52
N GLY A 380 6.79 0.37 11.83
CA GLY A 380 5.54 0.63 12.56
C GLY A 380 4.52 -0.52 12.51
N MET A 381 4.94 -1.72 12.14
CA MET A 381 4.19 -2.97 12.27
C MET A 381 4.68 -3.72 13.51
N GLU A 382 3.81 -3.84 14.50
CA GLU A 382 4.01 -4.66 15.70
C GLU A 382 3.97 -6.13 15.29
N ALA A 383 5.09 -6.82 15.44
CA ALA A 383 5.20 -8.26 15.23
C ALA A 383 5.08 -8.97 16.58
N ARG A 384 4.21 -9.98 16.68
CA ARG A 384 3.94 -10.72 17.91
C ARG A 384 4.00 -12.21 17.62
N ARG A 385 5.03 -12.88 18.14
CA ARG A 385 5.18 -14.33 18.01
C ARG A 385 4.44 -15.04 19.15
N ASP A 386 3.79 -16.16 18.83
CA ASP A 386 3.30 -17.12 19.83
C ASP A 386 3.60 -18.57 19.37
N THR A 387 2.99 -19.56 20.02
CA THR A 387 3.18 -20.99 19.68
C THR A 387 2.53 -21.42 18.36
N THR A 388 1.73 -20.56 17.73
CA THR A 388 1.01 -20.83 16.47
C THR A 388 1.61 -20.10 15.27
N GLY A 389 2.29 -18.97 15.48
CA GLY A 389 2.92 -18.24 14.37
C GLY A 389 3.41 -16.84 14.74
N LEU A 390 3.29 -15.91 13.78
CA LEU A 390 3.73 -14.51 13.89
C LEU A 390 2.63 -13.56 13.39
N PHE A 391 2.03 -12.81 14.31
CA PHE A 391 0.97 -11.85 14.01
C PHE A 391 1.53 -10.45 13.77
N LEU A 392 1.21 -9.87 12.60
CA LEU A 392 1.57 -8.49 12.24
C LEU A 392 0.36 -7.57 12.49
N THR A 393 0.52 -6.56 13.34
CA THR A 393 -0.55 -5.60 13.69
C THR A 393 -0.01 -4.16 13.74
N GLN A 394 -0.88 -3.15 13.85
CA GLN A 394 -0.49 -1.73 13.89
C GLN A 394 -1.27 -0.94 14.97
N THR A 395 -1.54 -1.58 16.10
CA THR A 395 -2.44 -1.05 17.15
C THR A 395 -2.00 0.31 17.71
N ALA A 396 -0.70 0.54 17.90
CA ALA A 396 -0.16 1.84 18.31
C ALA A 396 -0.42 2.93 17.25
N TYR A 397 -0.21 2.62 15.97
CA TYR A 397 -0.44 3.55 14.87
C TYR A 397 -1.94 3.87 14.68
N ILE A 398 -2.82 2.87 14.83
CA ILE A 398 -4.28 3.08 14.86
C ILE A 398 -4.66 4.08 15.96
N LYS A 399 -4.14 3.91 17.19
CA LYS A 399 -4.41 4.83 18.31
C LYS A 399 -3.96 6.26 18.00
N GLN A 400 -2.76 6.44 17.42
CA GLN A 400 -2.27 7.76 16.99
C GLN A 400 -3.16 8.38 15.90
N LEU A 401 -3.61 7.58 14.92
CA LEU A 401 -4.47 8.05 13.84
C LEU A 401 -5.89 8.42 14.34
N LEU A 402 -6.42 7.66 15.30
CA LEU A 402 -7.65 7.99 16.03
C LEU A 402 -7.50 9.29 16.82
N GLN A 403 -6.38 9.51 17.51
CA GLN A 403 -6.11 10.74 18.25
C GLN A 403 -6.06 11.95 17.32
N LYS A 404 -5.28 11.85 16.23
CA LYS A 404 -5.15 12.87 15.18
C LYS A 404 -6.48 13.21 14.50
N GLY A 405 -7.41 12.25 14.42
CA GLY A 405 -8.76 12.46 13.88
C GLY A 405 -9.79 12.97 14.89
N GLY A 406 -9.45 13.08 16.18
CA GLY A 406 -10.42 13.36 17.26
C GLY A 406 -11.37 12.19 17.58
N MET A 407 -11.04 10.97 17.12
CA MET A 407 -11.94 9.81 17.10
C MET A 407 -11.70 8.79 18.22
N LEU A 408 -10.74 9.00 19.12
CA LEU A 408 -10.45 8.08 20.25
C LEU A 408 -11.71 7.70 21.05
N GLN A 409 -12.59 8.66 21.32
CA GLN A 409 -13.82 8.44 22.11
C GLN A 409 -15.09 8.25 21.25
N ALA A 410 -14.98 8.21 19.91
CA ALA A 410 -16.14 7.96 19.06
C ALA A 410 -16.74 6.56 19.34
N LYS A 411 -18.07 6.40 19.23
CA LYS A 411 -18.69 5.06 19.10
C LYS A 411 -18.15 4.44 17.82
N ALA A 412 -17.62 3.22 17.89
CA ALA A 412 -17.06 2.52 16.73
C ALA A 412 -18.15 2.05 15.74
N VAL A 413 -17.77 1.30 14.70
CA VAL A 413 -18.67 0.73 13.68
C VAL A 413 -18.09 -0.54 13.06
N ASP A 414 -18.94 -1.21 12.28
CA ASP A 414 -18.84 -2.64 12.05
C ASP A 414 -18.31 -2.96 10.61
N THR A 415 -18.34 -2.00 9.67
CA THR A 415 -17.47 -2.00 8.46
C THR A 415 -16.93 -0.61 8.17
N PRO A 416 -15.86 -0.49 7.38
CA PRO A 416 -15.30 0.81 7.05
C PRO A 416 -16.07 1.59 5.95
N ALA A 417 -17.15 1.05 5.36
CA ALA A 417 -17.93 1.69 4.27
C ALA A 417 -19.46 1.53 4.44
N LEU A 418 -20.27 2.19 3.59
CA LEU A 418 -21.74 2.14 3.59
C LEU A 418 -22.33 1.63 2.27
N VAL A 419 -23.56 1.11 2.36
CA VAL A 419 -24.26 0.37 1.31
C VAL A 419 -25.24 1.22 0.51
N GLY A 420 -25.46 0.82 -0.74
CA GLY A 420 -26.74 0.99 -1.45
C GLY A 420 -26.94 2.38 -2.05
N LYS A 421 -26.52 3.42 -1.33
CA LYS A 421 -26.31 4.75 -1.87
C LYS A 421 -25.04 4.76 -2.73
N PRO A 422 -24.93 5.63 -3.76
CA PRO A 422 -23.61 6.05 -4.23
C PRO A 422 -22.84 6.60 -3.01
N LEU A 423 -21.58 6.18 -2.81
CA LEU A 423 -20.82 6.52 -1.60
C LEU A 423 -20.72 8.03 -1.37
N PHE A 424 -20.74 8.77 -2.48
CA PHE A 424 -20.63 10.22 -2.54
C PHE A 424 -21.72 10.68 -3.52
N SER A 425 -22.56 11.64 -3.11
CA SER A 425 -23.47 12.36 -4.01
C SER A 425 -22.79 13.64 -4.48
N ASP A 426 -22.98 14.02 -5.73
CA ASP A 426 -22.28 15.15 -6.35
C ASP A 426 -22.60 16.50 -5.68
N ILE A 427 -23.77 16.59 -5.03
CA ILE A 427 -24.14 17.71 -4.16
C ILE A 427 -23.62 17.45 -2.74
N SER A 428 -22.46 18.03 -2.40
CA SER A 428 -21.95 18.14 -1.03
C SER A 428 -21.01 19.33 -0.90
N PRO A 429 -21.12 20.17 0.13
CA PRO A 429 -20.19 21.27 0.34
C PRO A 429 -18.75 20.77 0.61
N PRO A 430 -17.72 21.56 0.27
CA PRO A 430 -16.33 21.21 0.54
C PRO A 430 -16.05 21.03 2.04
N PHE A 431 -15.05 20.21 2.35
CA PHE A 431 -14.53 20.06 3.70
C PHE A 431 -13.45 21.12 3.96
N SER A 432 -13.69 21.99 4.94
CA SER A 432 -12.86 23.16 5.24
C SER A 432 -11.40 22.84 5.60
N ASN A 433 -11.09 21.62 6.06
CA ASN A 433 -9.72 21.22 6.40
C ASN A 433 -9.20 20.08 5.51
N ALA A 434 -9.05 20.36 4.21
CA ALA A 434 -8.48 19.43 3.24
C ALA A 434 -7.06 18.93 3.62
N THR A 435 -6.30 19.66 4.44
CA THR A 435 -5.00 19.22 4.94
C THR A 435 -5.14 18.11 5.99
N LEU A 436 -6.06 18.24 6.96
CA LEU A 436 -6.37 17.17 7.91
C LEU A 436 -6.90 15.92 7.19
N TYR A 437 -7.78 16.09 6.20
CA TYR A 437 -8.28 14.99 5.36
C TYR A 437 -7.13 14.22 4.70
N ARG A 438 -6.27 14.90 3.94
CA ARG A 438 -5.09 14.31 3.29
C ARG A 438 -4.15 13.64 4.30
N SER A 439 -3.91 14.28 5.44
CA SER A 439 -2.97 13.80 6.47
C SER A 439 -3.50 12.62 7.31
N LEU A 440 -4.82 12.38 7.33
CA LEU A 440 -5.42 11.17 7.88
C LEU A 440 -5.53 10.07 6.82
N LEU A 441 -5.94 10.43 5.60
CA LEU A 441 -6.03 9.53 4.45
C LEU A 441 -4.68 8.85 4.13
N GLY A 442 -3.57 9.60 4.19
CA GLY A 442 -2.23 9.02 4.02
C GLY A 442 -1.89 7.98 5.10
N GLY A 443 -2.35 8.18 6.34
CA GLY A 443 -2.20 7.19 7.41
C GLY A 443 -3.10 5.96 7.23
N LEU A 444 -4.32 6.15 6.72
CA LEU A 444 -5.17 5.02 6.30
C LEU A 444 -4.54 4.22 5.15
N GLN A 445 -3.90 4.90 4.19
CA GLN A 445 -3.16 4.27 3.08
C GLN A 445 -1.93 3.49 3.57
N TYR A 446 -1.33 3.90 4.70
CA TYR A 446 -0.26 3.15 5.35
C TYR A 446 -0.79 1.89 6.04
N LEU A 447 -1.90 1.97 6.77
CA LEU A 447 -2.51 0.83 7.46
C LEU A 447 -2.89 -0.33 6.53
N VAL A 448 -3.16 -0.07 5.25
CA VAL A 448 -3.48 -1.10 4.23
C VAL A 448 -2.43 -2.22 4.10
N HIS A 449 -1.20 -2.02 4.60
CA HIS A 449 -0.14 -3.04 4.59
C HIS A 449 -0.31 -4.16 5.63
N THR A 450 -1.09 -3.93 6.70
CA THR A 450 -1.51 -4.96 7.69
C THR A 450 -3.03 -5.11 7.81
N ILE A 451 -3.78 -4.13 7.30
CA ILE A 451 -5.25 -4.04 7.35
C ILE A 451 -5.76 -4.11 5.92
N PRO A 452 -5.85 -5.32 5.31
CA PRO A 452 -6.19 -5.46 3.91
C PRO A 452 -7.69 -5.18 3.66
N ASP A 453 -8.53 -5.27 4.68
CA ASP A 453 -9.99 -5.14 4.60
C ASP A 453 -10.49 -3.69 4.44
N ILE A 454 -9.76 -2.67 4.91
CA ILE A 454 -10.08 -1.25 4.62
C ILE A 454 -9.65 -0.84 3.20
N ALA A 455 -8.86 -1.65 2.49
CA ALA A 455 -8.20 -1.24 1.25
C ALA A 455 -9.18 -0.76 0.18
N PHE A 456 -10.42 -1.27 0.14
CA PHE A 456 -11.48 -0.78 -0.73
C PHE A 456 -11.76 0.71 -0.54
N ILE A 457 -12.13 1.12 0.68
CA ILE A 457 -12.65 2.46 0.95
C ILE A 457 -11.54 3.50 0.94
N VAL A 458 -10.32 3.13 1.36
CA VAL A 458 -9.17 4.04 1.32
C VAL A 458 -8.82 4.44 -0.11
N ASN A 459 -8.85 3.48 -1.06
CA ASN A 459 -8.68 3.78 -2.50
C ASN A 459 -9.85 4.60 -3.09
N ARG A 460 -11.07 4.45 -2.57
CA ARG A 460 -12.21 5.31 -2.96
C ARG A 460 -12.06 6.73 -2.43
N LEU A 461 -11.60 6.91 -1.20
CA LEU A 461 -11.37 8.21 -0.57
C LEU A 461 -10.17 8.96 -1.17
N SER A 462 -9.13 8.27 -1.64
CA SER A 462 -7.95 8.90 -2.24
C SER A 462 -8.21 9.53 -3.61
N GLN A 463 -9.23 9.09 -4.34
CA GLN A 463 -9.67 9.71 -5.59
C GLN A 463 -10.15 11.16 -5.41
N TYR A 464 -10.49 11.58 -4.19
CA TYR A 464 -10.97 12.92 -3.87
C TYR A 464 -10.01 13.71 -2.97
N GLN A 465 -8.74 13.32 -2.89
CA GLN A 465 -7.75 13.99 -2.02
C GLN A 465 -7.50 15.46 -2.36
N SER A 466 -7.71 15.86 -3.62
CA SER A 466 -7.53 17.23 -4.10
C SER A 466 -8.69 18.16 -3.72
N TYR A 467 -9.91 17.61 -3.62
CA TYR A 467 -11.13 18.36 -3.27
C TYR A 467 -12.06 17.49 -2.41
N PRO A 468 -11.77 17.34 -1.11
CA PRO A 468 -12.62 16.57 -0.20
C PRO A 468 -13.89 17.34 0.15
N THR A 469 -15.04 16.65 0.15
CA THR A 469 -16.35 17.18 0.57
C THR A 469 -16.70 16.70 1.99
N GLN A 470 -17.77 17.24 2.56
CA GLN A 470 -18.27 16.77 3.87
C GLN A 470 -18.66 15.29 3.85
N ILE A 471 -19.17 14.74 2.74
CA ILE A 471 -19.45 13.28 2.66
C ILE A 471 -18.14 12.48 2.64
N HIS A 472 -17.09 12.97 1.95
CA HIS A 472 -15.78 12.32 1.95
C HIS A 472 -15.21 12.28 3.38
N TRP A 473 -15.36 13.37 4.13
CA TRP A 473 -14.98 13.45 5.54
C TRP A 473 -15.81 12.53 6.46
N GLN A 474 -17.13 12.41 6.23
CA GLN A 474 -17.98 11.47 6.97
C GLN A 474 -17.59 10.01 6.71
N ALA A 475 -17.30 9.65 5.45
CA ALA A 475 -16.83 8.32 5.08
C ALA A 475 -15.44 8.02 5.66
N LEU A 476 -14.50 8.96 5.63
CA LEU A 476 -13.19 8.82 6.30
C LEU A 476 -13.35 8.60 7.81
N LYS A 477 -14.23 9.38 8.47
CA LYS A 477 -14.59 9.16 9.88
C LYS A 477 -15.22 7.77 10.12
N ARG A 478 -15.94 7.18 9.16
CA ARG A 478 -16.41 5.77 9.28
C ARG A 478 -15.25 4.79 9.28
N VAL A 479 -14.22 4.97 8.44
CA VAL A 479 -13.01 4.13 8.48
C VAL A 479 -12.29 4.23 9.83
N LEU A 480 -12.16 5.44 10.38
CA LEU A 480 -11.57 5.63 11.72
C LEU A 480 -12.43 4.95 12.81
N ARG A 481 -13.76 5.08 12.76
CA ARG A 481 -14.66 4.37 13.69
C ARG A 481 -14.55 2.86 13.56
N TYR A 482 -14.31 2.31 12.37
CA TYR A 482 -14.11 0.88 12.15
C TYR A 482 -12.82 0.38 12.80
N LEU A 483 -11.72 1.11 12.56
CA LEU A 483 -10.41 0.80 13.15
C LEU A 483 -10.38 0.82 14.69
N LYS A 484 -11.34 1.51 15.33
CA LYS A 484 -11.47 1.50 16.79
C LYS A 484 -11.97 0.14 17.34
N ASP A 485 -12.90 -0.52 16.65
CA ASP A 485 -13.43 -1.84 17.07
C ASP A 485 -12.74 -3.00 16.35
N TRP A 486 -11.40 -2.95 16.28
CA TRP A 486 -10.54 -4.08 15.88
C TRP A 486 -10.64 -5.31 16.82
N ALA A 487 -11.62 -5.32 17.74
CA ALA A 487 -11.97 -6.40 18.66
C ALA A 487 -13.46 -6.83 18.59
N ALA A 488 -14.24 -6.39 17.60
CA ALA A 488 -15.65 -6.75 17.38
C ALA A 488 -16.02 -6.99 15.89
N PHE A 489 -17.30 -7.23 15.58
CA PHE A 489 -17.83 -7.90 14.37
C PHE A 489 -18.94 -7.07 13.63
N PRO A 490 -19.41 -7.40 12.38
CA PRO A 490 -19.46 -6.42 11.26
C PRO A 490 -20.84 -6.10 10.56
N HIS A 491 -20.89 -5.12 9.61
CA HIS A 491 -21.93 -4.79 8.54
C HIS A 491 -21.56 -3.49 7.74
N ASP A 492 -21.62 -3.27 6.39
CA ASP A 492 -22.11 -4.00 5.18
C ASP A 492 -21.45 -3.48 3.79
N ARG A 493 -22.04 -3.74 2.57
CA ARG A 493 -21.57 -3.67 1.09
C ARG A 493 -21.01 -2.31 0.45
N ARG A 494 -20.46 -2.02 -0.80
CA ARG A 494 -20.29 -2.53 -2.25
C ARG A 494 -18.89 -2.18 -2.99
N SER A 495 -18.72 -2.16 -4.36
CA SER A 495 -17.54 -2.63 -5.24
C SER A 495 -16.49 -1.74 -6.06
N VAL A 496 -15.34 -2.35 -6.49
CA VAL A 496 -14.20 -2.06 -7.47
C VAL A 496 -13.32 -3.34 -7.78
N SER A 497 -12.67 -3.54 -8.95
CA SER A 497 -11.82 -4.75 -9.30
C SER A 497 -10.47 -4.90 -8.54
N ARG A 498 -10.02 -6.14 -8.18
CA ARG A 498 -8.84 -6.46 -7.32
C ARG A 498 -8.31 -7.91 -7.41
N PHE A 499 -7.17 -8.21 -6.75
CA PHE A 499 -6.61 -9.57 -6.55
C PHE A 499 -6.15 -9.87 -5.11
N ALA A 500 -5.96 -11.16 -4.80
CA ALA A 500 -5.34 -11.71 -3.58
C ALA A 500 -4.40 -12.89 -3.93
N VAL A 501 -3.25 -13.00 -3.27
CA VAL A 501 -2.25 -14.09 -3.48
C VAL A 501 -1.82 -14.68 -2.14
N PHE A 502 -1.94 -15.99 -2.04
CA PHE A 502 -1.59 -16.79 -0.85
C PHE A 502 -0.34 -17.64 -1.11
N PHE A 503 0.39 -17.96 -0.04
CA PHE A 503 1.50 -18.91 -0.03
C PHE A 503 1.29 -19.85 1.16
N GLY A 504 0.93 -21.11 0.87
CA GLY A 504 0.24 -21.96 1.84
C GLY A 504 -1.07 -21.30 2.28
N SER A 505 -1.33 -21.27 3.59
CA SER A 505 -2.44 -20.54 4.23
C SER A 505 -2.23 -19.02 4.31
N ASN A 506 -1.03 -18.50 4.04
CA ASN A 506 -0.65 -17.14 4.40
C ASN A 506 -0.92 -16.14 3.27
N LEU A 507 -1.65 -15.06 3.55
CA LEU A 507 -1.91 -13.97 2.60
C LEU A 507 -0.65 -13.10 2.43
N ILE A 508 0.07 -13.27 1.33
CA ILE A 508 1.36 -12.59 1.08
C ILE A 508 1.25 -11.34 0.19
N SER A 509 0.29 -11.27 -0.72
CA SER A 509 0.10 -10.10 -1.59
C SER A 509 -1.39 -9.86 -1.90
N TRP A 510 -1.77 -8.59 -2.03
CA TRP A 510 -3.12 -8.15 -2.36
C TRP A 510 -3.05 -6.76 -2.98
N GLN A 511 -4.01 -6.40 -3.82
CA GLN A 511 -4.05 -5.05 -4.39
C GLN A 511 -5.45 -4.45 -4.42
N SER A 512 -5.53 -3.16 -4.04
CA SER A 512 -6.71 -2.32 -4.17
C SER A 512 -6.44 -1.16 -5.13
N LYS A 513 -6.89 -1.30 -6.39
CA LYS A 513 -6.65 -0.27 -7.41
C LYS A 513 -7.78 -0.21 -8.44
N LYS A 514 -8.38 0.97 -8.60
CA LYS A 514 -9.24 1.29 -9.77
C LYS A 514 -8.38 1.27 -11.04
N GLN A 515 -8.87 0.63 -12.10
CA GLN A 515 -8.18 0.58 -13.38
C GLN A 515 -8.03 1.99 -13.98
N HIS A 516 -6.87 2.26 -14.60
CA HIS A 516 -6.57 3.55 -15.24
C HIS A 516 -7.34 3.76 -16.54
N VAL A 517 -7.69 2.67 -17.24
CA VAL A 517 -8.49 2.65 -18.46
C VAL A 517 -9.90 2.19 -18.11
N VAL A 518 -10.92 2.84 -18.68
CA VAL A 518 -12.33 2.42 -18.54
C VAL A 518 -12.54 1.14 -19.32
N ALA A 519 -12.87 0.05 -18.62
CA ALA A 519 -13.23 -1.22 -19.26
C ALA A 519 -14.59 -1.12 -19.98
N ARG A 520 -14.67 -1.68 -21.19
CA ARG A 520 -15.88 -1.70 -22.04
C ARG A 520 -16.78 -2.91 -21.77
N SER A 521 -16.33 -3.86 -20.95
CA SER A 521 -17.11 -5.02 -20.49
C SER A 521 -16.60 -5.53 -19.14
N SER A 522 -17.42 -6.34 -18.44
CA SER A 522 -17.00 -7.05 -17.23
C SER A 522 -15.88 -8.06 -17.52
N THR A 523 -15.95 -8.79 -18.64
CA THR A 523 -14.89 -9.71 -19.08
C THR A 523 -13.56 -8.99 -19.25
N GLU A 524 -13.55 -7.77 -19.82
CA GLU A 524 -12.34 -6.95 -19.93
C GLU A 524 -11.79 -6.51 -18.57
N SER A 525 -12.65 -6.09 -17.63
CA SER A 525 -12.17 -5.68 -16.30
C SER A 525 -11.58 -6.86 -15.52
N GLU A 526 -12.19 -8.05 -15.61
CA GLU A 526 -11.65 -9.25 -14.96
C GLU A 526 -10.40 -9.79 -15.68
N TYR A 527 -10.32 -9.74 -17.01
CA TYR A 527 -9.11 -10.15 -17.74
C TYR A 527 -7.91 -9.25 -17.42
N ARG A 528 -8.12 -7.94 -17.23
CA ARG A 528 -7.06 -7.04 -16.75
C ARG A 528 -6.64 -7.34 -15.31
N ALA A 529 -7.55 -7.79 -14.44
CA ALA A 529 -7.19 -8.26 -13.10
C ALA A 529 -6.40 -9.58 -13.18
N LEU A 530 -6.77 -10.48 -14.09
CA LEU A 530 -6.09 -11.73 -14.41
C LEU A 530 -4.66 -11.50 -14.93
N ALA A 531 -4.43 -10.52 -15.80
CA ALA A 531 -3.08 -10.12 -16.22
C ALA A 531 -2.24 -9.56 -15.05
N GLN A 532 -2.84 -8.72 -14.20
CA GLN A 532 -2.15 -8.14 -13.03
C GLN A 532 -1.76 -9.19 -11.98
N ILE A 533 -2.64 -10.16 -11.68
CA ILE A 533 -2.28 -11.26 -10.76
C ILE A 533 -1.26 -12.21 -11.41
N SER A 534 -1.33 -12.46 -12.72
CA SER A 534 -0.34 -13.29 -13.43
C SER A 534 1.06 -12.69 -13.39
N ALA A 535 1.18 -11.35 -13.46
CA ALA A 535 2.45 -10.65 -13.31
C ALA A 535 2.99 -10.71 -11.89
N GLU A 536 2.15 -10.51 -10.86
CA GLU A 536 2.56 -10.64 -9.45
C GLU A 536 2.94 -12.10 -9.09
N ILE A 537 2.22 -13.09 -9.63
CA ILE A 537 2.56 -14.52 -9.47
C ILE A 537 3.88 -14.85 -10.17
N THR A 538 4.09 -14.40 -11.42
CA THR A 538 5.37 -14.58 -12.12
C THR A 538 6.53 -14.00 -11.31
N ARG A 539 6.34 -12.79 -10.73
CA ARG A 539 7.32 -12.16 -9.85
C ARG A 539 7.60 -12.99 -8.58
N ILE A 540 6.56 -13.57 -7.97
CA ILE A 540 6.70 -14.43 -6.78
C ILE A 540 7.38 -15.76 -7.13
N GLN A 541 7.11 -16.35 -8.29
CA GLN A 541 7.81 -17.54 -8.79
C GLN A 541 9.31 -17.27 -8.97
N SER A 542 9.69 -16.16 -9.61
CA SER A 542 11.09 -15.76 -9.73
C SER A 542 11.76 -15.56 -8.37
N LEU A 543 11.06 -14.93 -7.41
CA LEU A 543 11.59 -14.73 -6.06
C LEU A 543 11.80 -16.06 -5.31
N LEU A 544 10.84 -16.98 -5.38
CA LEU A 544 10.97 -18.31 -4.77
C LEU A 544 12.11 -19.11 -5.42
N SER A 545 12.31 -18.97 -6.75
CA SER A 545 13.44 -19.57 -7.44
C SER A 545 14.80 -18.98 -7.02
N GLU A 546 14.89 -17.67 -6.77
CA GLU A 546 16.11 -17.04 -6.21
C GLU A 546 16.38 -17.50 -4.76
N LEU A 547 15.33 -17.83 -4.01
CA LEU A 547 15.39 -18.38 -2.65
C LEU A 547 15.58 -19.91 -2.61
N GLN A 548 15.77 -20.56 -3.77
CA GLN A 548 15.92 -22.01 -3.94
C GLN A 548 14.69 -22.86 -3.54
N PHE A 549 13.49 -22.28 -3.52
CA PHE A 549 12.23 -23.01 -3.31
C PHE A 549 11.55 -23.36 -4.64
N SER A 550 11.64 -24.64 -5.04
CA SER A 550 10.85 -25.20 -6.15
C SER A 550 9.38 -25.37 -5.77
N LEU A 551 8.47 -24.85 -6.58
CA LEU A 551 7.04 -25.15 -6.47
C LEU A 551 6.75 -26.51 -7.16
N PRO A 552 6.13 -27.49 -6.48
CA PRO A 552 5.87 -28.82 -7.06
C PRO A 552 4.77 -28.81 -8.13
N THR A 553 3.96 -27.75 -8.19
CA THR A 553 2.86 -27.57 -9.15
C THR A 553 2.78 -26.11 -9.58
N ALA A 554 2.35 -25.86 -10.83
CA ALA A 554 2.06 -24.52 -11.32
C ALA A 554 1.03 -23.79 -10.40
N PRO A 555 1.25 -22.52 -10.04
CA PRO A 555 0.28 -21.73 -9.27
C PRO A 555 -1.10 -21.69 -9.92
N VAL A 556 -2.15 -21.81 -9.09
CA VAL A 556 -3.54 -21.78 -9.54
C VAL A 556 -4.16 -20.41 -9.29
N VAL A 557 -4.62 -19.77 -10.36
CA VAL A 557 -5.46 -18.57 -10.30
C VAL A 557 -6.93 -18.98 -10.37
N TRP A 558 -7.70 -18.52 -9.39
CA TRP A 558 -9.13 -18.79 -9.27
C TRP A 558 -9.94 -17.58 -9.73
N CYS A 559 -10.68 -17.72 -10.82
CA CYS A 559 -11.49 -16.66 -11.44
C CYS A 559 -12.96 -17.10 -11.52
N ASP A 560 -13.90 -16.19 -11.24
CA ASP A 560 -15.35 -16.44 -11.32
C ASP A 560 -15.97 -15.94 -12.64
N ASN A 561 -15.15 -15.51 -13.59
CA ASN A 561 -15.57 -15.14 -14.94
C ASN A 561 -15.16 -16.22 -15.96
N ILE A 562 -16.11 -17.10 -16.30
CA ILE A 562 -15.94 -18.19 -17.28
C ILE A 562 -15.43 -17.68 -18.62
N SER A 563 -15.89 -16.51 -19.09
CA SER A 563 -15.44 -15.91 -20.35
C SER A 563 -13.99 -15.44 -20.30
N ALA A 564 -13.51 -14.97 -19.13
CA ALA A 564 -12.10 -14.64 -18.95
C ALA A 564 -11.21 -15.89 -18.88
N GLN A 565 -11.68 -16.97 -18.24
CA GLN A 565 -11.00 -18.27 -18.28
C GLN A 565 -10.92 -18.81 -19.72
N ALA A 566 -12.02 -18.77 -20.48
CA ALA A 566 -12.07 -19.24 -21.85
C ALA A 566 -11.09 -18.49 -22.77
N LEU A 567 -11.00 -17.16 -22.66
CA LEU A 567 -10.04 -16.34 -23.43
C LEU A 567 -8.56 -16.67 -23.14
N ALA A 568 -8.25 -17.15 -21.93
CA ALA A 568 -6.89 -17.51 -21.55
C ALA A 568 -6.46 -18.90 -22.04
N HIS A 569 -7.40 -19.83 -22.24
CA HIS A 569 -7.12 -21.17 -22.77
C HIS A 569 -7.32 -21.27 -24.29
N ASN A 570 -8.21 -20.46 -24.88
CA ASN A 570 -8.55 -20.53 -26.31
C ASN A 570 -7.75 -19.50 -27.13
N PRO A 571 -7.05 -19.90 -28.23
CA PRO A 571 -6.37 -18.96 -29.12
C PRO A 571 -7.31 -18.17 -30.04
N VAL A 572 -8.56 -18.61 -30.24
CA VAL A 572 -9.52 -17.97 -31.17
C VAL A 572 -9.84 -16.55 -30.72
N TYR A 573 -9.54 -15.59 -31.60
CA TYR A 573 -9.76 -14.17 -31.35
C TYR A 573 -11.23 -13.75 -31.45
N HIS A 574 -11.59 -12.73 -30.68
CA HIS A 574 -12.79 -11.94 -30.89
C HIS A 574 -12.40 -10.49 -31.17
N ALA A 575 -12.90 -9.90 -32.25
CA ALA A 575 -12.57 -8.52 -32.64
C ALA A 575 -12.88 -7.46 -31.56
N ARG A 576 -13.69 -7.82 -30.55
CA ARG A 576 -14.05 -6.98 -29.40
C ARG A 576 -12.98 -6.89 -28.30
N THR A 577 -11.86 -7.63 -28.37
CA THR A 577 -10.82 -7.64 -27.32
C THR A 577 -9.47 -7.02 -27.74
N LYS A 578 -9.36 -6.40 -28.91
CA LYS A 578 -8.09 -5.86 -29.44
C LYS A 578 -7.38 -4.86 -28.49
N HIS A 579 -8.13 -4.13 -27.67
CA HIS A 579 -7.61 -3.18 -26.67
C HIS A 579 -7.19 -3.82 -25.32
N ILE A 580 -7.10 -5.15 -25.27
CA ILE A 580 -6.43 -5.95 -24.22
C ILE A 580 -5.59 -7.10 -24.84
N GLU A 581 -5.20 -6.99 -26.11
CA GLU A 581 -4.49 -8.05 -26.84
C GLU A 581 -3.17 -8.46 -26.17
N LEU A 582 -2.37 -7.49 -25.70
CA LEU A 582 -1.13 -7.75 -24.94
C LEU A 582 -1.39 -8.46 -23.60
N ASP A 583 -2.45 -8.09 -22.87
CA ASP A 583 -2.85 -8.77 -21.63
C ASP A 583 -3.25 -10.23 -21.94
N ILE A 584 -3.96 -10.46 -23.05
CA ILE A 584 -4.40 -11.79 -23.51
C ILE A 584 -3.21 -12.68 -23.85
N HIS A 585 -2.27 -12.22 -24.68
CA HIS A 585 -1.04 -12.97 -24.98
C HIS A 585 -0.26 -13.28 -23.71
N TYR A 586 0.06 -12.27 -22.90
CA TYR A 586 0.87 -12.47 -21.70
C TYR A 586 0.30 -13.53 -20.75
N VAL A 587 -1.02 -13.53 -20.52
CA VAL A 587 -1.67 -14.56 -19.70
C VAL A 587 -1.68 -15.92 -20.41
N ARG A 588 -2.04 -15.97 -21.69
CA ARG A 588 -2.13 -17.22 -22.47
C ARG A 588 -0.78 -17.91 -22.56
N ASP A 589 0.29 -17.18 -22.83
CA ASP A 589 1.65 -17.72 -22.96
C ASP A 589 2.12 -18.35 -21.64
N LYS A 590 1.75 -17.75 -20.48
CA LYS A 590 2.02 -18.34 -19.15
C LYS A 590 1.22 -19.62 -18.89
N VAL A 591 0.01 -19.74 -19.43
CA VAL A 591 -0.82 -20.95 -19.33
C VAL A 591 -0.29 -22.05 -20.24
N LEU A 592 -0.02 -21.74 -21.51
CA LEU A 592 0.50 -22.70 -22.50
C LEU A 592 1.90 -23.21 -22.14
N ALA A 593 2.75 -22.36 -21.55
CA ALA A 593 4.05 -22.78 -21.02
C ALA A 593 3.99 -23.56 -19.69
N GLY A 594 2.78 -23.88 -19.19
CA GLY A 594 2.59 -24.59 -17.92
C GLY A 594 3.02 -23.83 -16.67
N GLN A 595 3.33 -22.53 -16.79
CA GLN A 595 3.82 -21.69 -15.68
C GLN A 595 2.68 -21.20 -14.77
N LEU A 596 1.44 -21.27 -15.24
CA LEU A 596 0.23 -20.80 -14.55
C LEU A 596 -0.97 -21.71 -14.89
N SER A 597 -1.83 -22.00 -13.92
CA SER A 597 -3.10 -22.71 -14.14
C SER A 597 -4.28 -21.81 -13.81
N ILE A 598 -5.28 -21.70 -14.69
CA ILE A 598 -6.47 -20.86 -14.47
C ILE A 598 -7.72 -21.74 -14.35
N ARG A 599 -8.35 -21.70 -13.19
CA ARG A 599 -9.52 -22.50 -12.82
C ARG A 599 -10.71 -21.62 -12.44
N HIS A 600 -11.91 -22.14 -12.69
CA HIS A 600 -13.14 -21.48 -12.26
C HIS A 600 -13.33 -21.63 -10.74
N VAL A 601 -13.77 -20.55 -10.08
CA VAL A 601 -14.33 -20.59 -8.73
C VAL A 601 -15.71 -19.93 -8.75
N PRO A 602 -16.75 -20.44 -8.07
CA PRO A 602 -18.01 -19.72 -7.93
C PRO A 602 -17.81 -18.34 -7.28
N SER A 603 -18.58 -17.32 -7.67
CA SER A 603 -18.56 -16.01 -6.98
C SER A 603 -18.96 -16.09 -5.50
N SER A 604 -19.64 -17.17 -5.08
CA SER A 604 -19.88 -17.52 -3.68
C SER A 604 -18.61 -17.86 -2.90
N ASP A 605 -17.48 -18.10 -3.56
CA ASP A 605 -16.23 -18.59 -2.96
C ASP A 605 -14.99 -17.81 -3.43
N GLN A 606 -15.16 -16.92 -4.41
CA GLN A 606 -14.16 -15.94 -4.84
C GLN A 606 -13.68 -15.07 -3.64
N ILE A 607 -12.49 -15.37 -3.11
CA ILE A 607 -11.92 -14.67 -1.94
C ILE A 607 -11.55 -13.22 -2.26
N ALA A 608 -11.22 -12.90 -3.51
CA ALA A 608 -10.92 -11.53 -3.92
C ALA A 608 -12.07 -10.56 -3.62
N ASP A 609 -13.31 -11.04 -3.51
CA ASP A 609 -14.49 -10.24 -3.14
C ASP A 609 -14.31 -9.42 -1.87
N GLY A 610 -13.60 -9.97 -0.88
CA GLY A 610 -13.34 -9.30 0.41
C GLY A 610 -12.58 -7.99 0.24
N PHE A 611 -11.87 -7.86 -0.88
CA PHE A 611 -11.32 -6.61 -1.34
C PHE A 611 -12.17 -5.98 -2.44
N THR A 612 -12.71 -6.71 -3.43
CA THR A 612 -13.39 -6.07 -4.58
C THR A 612 -14.53 -5.18 -4.08
N LYS A 613 -15.27 -5.63 -3.08
CA LYS A 613 -16.37 -4.85 -2.52
C LYS A 613 -16.26 -4.78 -1.02
N ALA A 614 -16.64 -3.64 -0.44
CA ALA A 614 -17.25 -3.70 0.88
C ALA A 614 -18.41 -4.70 0.80
N LEU A 615 -18.69 -5.42 1.89
CA LEU A 615 -19.51 -6.63 1.89
C LEU A 615 -20.43 -6.72 3.11
N ALA A 616 -21.49 -7.51 2.98
CA ALA A 616 -22.43 -7.78 4.06
C ALA A 616 -21.73 -8.42 5.26
N ALA A 617 -22.24 -8.19 6.48
CA ALA A 617 -21.64 -8.71 7.72
C ALA A 617 -21.10 -10.13 7.62
N SER A 618 -21.98 -11.08 7.31
CA SER A 618 -21.67 -12.50 7.16
C SER A 618 -20.58 -12.75 6.12
N ARG A 619 -20.72 -12.17 4.91
CA ARG A 619 -19.80 -12.35 3.79
C ARG A 619 -18.44 -11.66 4.00
N PHE A 620 -18.42 -10.49 4.64
CA PHE A 620 -17.21 -9.78 5.02
C PHE A 620 -16.47 -10.51 6.14
N SER A 621 -17.18 -10.98 7.17
CA SER A 621 -16.62 -11.79 8.25
C SER A 621 -16.01 -13.10 7.73
N PHE A 622 -16.74 -13.79 6.85
CA PHE A 622 -16.27 -15.01 6.17
C PHE A 622 -15.00 -14.76 5.36
N LEU A 623 -14.93 -13.70 4.53
CA LEU A 623 -13.72 -13.43 3.75
C LEU A 623 -12.58 -12.86 4.61
N ARG A 624 -12.87 -12.12 5.68
CA ARG A 624 -11.88 -11.65 6.66
C ARG A 624 -11.20 -12.81 7.39
N SER A 625 -11.94 -13.86 7.75
CA SER A 625 -11.32 -15.07 8.32
C SER A 625 -10.48 -15.82 7.28
N LYS A 626 -10.90 -15.87 6.01
CA LYS A 626 -10.07 -16.41 4.91
C LYS A 626 -8.82 -15.57 4.60
N PHE A 627 -8.72 -14.32 5.05
CA PHE A 627 -7.50 -13.50 4.95
C PHE A 627 -6.48 -13.73 6.09
N GLY A 628 -6.78 -14.60 7.07
CA GLY A 628 -5.96 -14.75 8.27
C GLY A 628 -6.07 -13.57 9.26
N VAL A 629 -7.01 -12.64 9.05
CA VAL A 629 -7.22 -11.47 9.90
C VAL A 629 -8.04 -11.88 11.13
N VAL A 630 -7.35 -12.49 12.10
CA VAL A 630 -7.91 -12.94 13.38
C VAL A 630 -7.83 -11.85 14.46
N ALA A 631 -8.59 -12.03 15.55
CA ALA A 631 -8.40 -11.24 16.77
C ALA A 631 -7.19 -11.79 17.55
N LEU A 632 -6.39 -10.89 18.14
CA LEU A 632 -5.31 -11.29 19.04
C LEU A 632 -5.88 -12.04 20.26
N PRO A 633 -5.23 -13.12 20.74
CA PRO A 633 -5.74 -13.92 21.86
C PRO A 633 -5.80 -13.14 23.19
N LEU A 634 -4.90 -12.17 23.39
CA LEU A 634 -4.87 -11.32 24.58
C LEU A 634 -5.82 -10.12 24.48
N ARG A 635 -6.97 -10.20 25.16
CA ARG A 635 -7.92 -9.10 25.33
C ARG A 635 -7.52 -8.21 26.52
N LEU A 636 -7.28 -6.92 26.26
CA LEU A 636 -7.10 -5.89 27.32
C LEU A 636 -8.43 -5.34 27.88
N ARG A 637 -9.53 -6.10 27.77
CA ARG A 637 -10.71 -5.90 28.62
C ARG A 637 -10.57 -6.90 29.76
N GLY A 638 -10.27 -6.40 30.97
CA GLY A 638 -10.42 -7.20 32.19
C GLY A 638 -11.88 -7.62 32.38
N ASP A 639 -12.10 -8.62 33.24
CA ASP A 639 -13.41 -9.26 33.38
C ASP A 639 -14.55 -8.26 33.59
N VAL A 640 -15.60 -8.45 32.79
CA VAL A 640 -16.92 -7.93 33.14
C VAL A 640 -17.39 -8.76 34.32
N ARG A 641 -17.23 -8.21 35.53
CA ARG A 641 -17.80 -8.83 36.74
C ARG A 641 -19.29 -9.06 36.53
N VAL A 642 -19.67 -10.32 36.39
CA VAL A 642 -21.06 -10.76 36.43
C VAL A 642 -21.49 -10.72 37.89
N ASN A 643 -21.95 -9.55 38.33
CA ASN A 643 -22.73 -9.46 39.55
C ASN A 643 -24.16 -9.94 39.25
N HIS A 644 -24.67 -10.79 40.13
CA HIS A 644 -26.10 -11.05 40.27
C HIS A 644 -26.82 -9.82 40.85
#